data_AF-A0A8H7BTE0-F1
#
_entry.id   AF-A0A8H7BTE0-F1
#
_cell.length_a   1.000
_cell.length_b   1.000
_cell.length_c   1.000
_cell.angle_alpha   90.00
_cell.angle_beta   90.00
_cell.angle_gamma   90.00
#
_symmetry.space_group_name_H-M   'P 1'
#
loop_
_entity.id
_entity.type
_entity.pdbx_description
1 polymer ?
#
loop_
_entity_poly.entity_id
_entity_poly.type
_entity_poly.pdbx_seq_one_letter_code
_entity_poly.pdbx_strand_id
1 'polypeptide(L)'
;MQDSFFATSRKRKRTGSAPANKAAGASGRKARGGKPARKEANNRSDESADEDDFEGAGTIDDMNLVESEPESSEEEIEETAAEKRVRLAKAYLENIEEGLEEDLGGFDAADLDRDLIAERLKKDADEMAGKLHRRVADTFDFSALDTEKIQSCRGHQLAVTAVVLADNGSIFYTGSKDGSIIKWDTKTMKKLHTFPGGRKGVKDYVGHTDHILCLALSSDNQYLASGGRDKLINIWSVKDNTHIVAFTQHKDAISLQGLAFRKGSNQLYSASYDRTIKLWNVDERAYIETLFGHQDQITGIDTLGRERCVSTGGRDKSARLWKIPEASQLVYRGGVTTKDKDGSNRPLYVEGSLDCIAQIEENMFVTGGDSGAISLWDINRKKPVFTFPIAHGLNTVRSESEGDINTPHWITAIATLRYSDVFVSGSWDGFVRVWKLASDNKSFSQIAQIPVKGIVNSLQIKTMFPSNRTLLVIGLGQELRIGRWLRLKGTKNCTKAELQAPFSASQLTVQEEEQLYEAAEQLLRTDSIKKSCSSCISLLQIAKKLSYLPEGMLIKALVRVCKRTQKVDSEVCQGEQLTVSSVQTMTVSGRDGHLMCAAVLNSCPYPEVQDWEVEFPKKKPKNYPRRKSKGKTFTVLQLSDWHIDPEYQAGSEVLCDKPICCRSSYTDFSNITKEAPEWGAYTCDTPLKLIESMLHFIPKVEPDIQFGILTGDIPPHEVWSTLPVRKTLSVQKDSFDVLHRHFDSPNLLNTVLYPAVGNHESAPVNIFPRKNSNIPIDEKRQYLDLEWLYQGLLENWRGWLNHHSATDDIRQNTGSYAIRPVKGLKLISLNTNFCYTFNWWLYENPTEKDPNGVLEWLVQQLQDSEDVGERVWIIGHIAPGDITCFHDYSNYYYQIIDRYAPHVIASQFFGHTHKDELEIFYSKGNQRAIDAISVGYIAPSITPFQNINPGFRIYKVDTETFEVVDSITYTADLDQADSWRDGPNWHVEYSARQAYNSPLAPVPATLSPAWWHNVTVAMEEDPETFAKYWYYRTKSSPMTKDCDEECQENTICGIRAGKSELRCDYEPDMFPKGEAQEGLEFKRKRYRPEEHLCGLNLRSVTRQ
;
A
#
# COMPACT_ATOMS: atom_id res chain seq x y z
N MET A 1 -54.86 10.74 48.95
CA MET A 1 -53.39 10.87 48.86
C MET A 1 -53.11 11.13 47.38
N GLN A 2 -52.79 12.37 46.95
CA GLN A 2 -51.57 13.17 47.20
C GLN A 2 -50.35 12.67 46.40
N ASP A 3 -49.31 13.43 46.05
CA ASP A 3 -49.11 14.87 45.68
C ASP A 3 -47.59 15.06 45.35
N SER A 4 -47.08 16.07 44.63
CA SER A 4 -47.72 17.22 43.96
C SER A 4 -47.08 17.58 42.59
N PHE A 5 -46.19 18.58 42.50
CA PHE A 5 -46.11 19.43 41.28
C PHE A 5 -44.90 20.43 41.23
N PHE A 6 -44.66 20.99 40.02
CA PHE A 6 -44.13 22.34 39.67
C PHE A 6 -42.62 22.68 39.54
N ALA A 7 -42.23 22.94 38.27
CA ALA A 7 -41.70 24.20 37.70
C ALA A 7 -40.45 24.95 38.26
N THR A 8 -39.57 25.35 37.33
CA THR A 8 -38.78 26.59 37.40
C THR A 8 -39.60 27.79 36.89
N SER A 9 -39.27 29.04 37.28
CA SER A 9 -40.24 30.14 37.22
C SER A 9 -39.71 31.52 36.79
N ARG A 10 -40.61 32.33 36.22
CA ARG A 10 -40.68 33.80 36.45
C ARG A 10 -42.15 34.22 36.63
N LYS A 11 -42.38 35.21 37.49
CA LYS A 11 -43.70 35.85 37.76
C LYS A 11 -43.94 36.94 36.66
N ARG A 12 -45.14 37.52 36.42
CA ARG A 12 -46.23 37.87 37.35
C ARG A 12 -47.55 38.29 36.61
N LYS A 13 -48.72 37.91 37.17
CA LYS A 13 -50.10 38.48 36.99
C LYS A 13 -50.90 38.31 35.65
N ARG A 14 -52.06 37.61 35.77
CA ARG A 14 -53.44 37.88 35.22
C ARG A 14 -53.63 38.24 33.73
N THR A 15 -54.58 37.70 32.93
CA THR A 15 -55.59 36.58 32.99
C THR A 15 -56.27 36.51 31.59
N GLY A 16 -57.00 35.49 31.12
CA GLY A 16 -57.38 34.16 31.62
C GLY A 16 -58.74 33.66 31.07
N SER A 17 -58.94 32.34 30.94
CA SER A 17 -60.13 31.60 30.39
C SER A 17 -60.38 31.74 28.86
N ALA A 18 -60.97 30.77 28.13
CA ALA A 18 -61.09 29.29 28.29
C ALA A 18 -61.44 28.64 26.92
N PRO A 19 -61.18 27.33 26.67
CA PRO A 19 -61.27 26.71 25.33
C PRO A 19 -62.46 25.75 25.10
N ALA A 20 -62.79 25.44 23.84
CA ALA A 20 -63.62 24.26 23.49
C ALA A 20 -63.50 23.73 22.03
N ASN A 21 -63.13 22.44 21.92
CA ASN A 21 -63.77 21.39 21.10
C ASN A 21 -63.72 21.29 19.54
N LYS A 22 -63.39 20.04 19.12
CA LYS A 22 -64.08 19.16 18.13
C LYS A 22 -63.87 19.30 16.60
N ALA A 23 -63.10 18.34 16.08
CA ALA A 23 -63.56 17.17 15.27
C ALA A 23 -64.10 17.33 13.82
N ALA A 24 -63.85 16.27 13.03
CA ALA A 24 -64.34 16.00 11.65
C ALA A 24 -63.84 16.98 10.56
N GLY A 25 -63.84 16.62 9.26
CA GLY A 25 -64.06 15.30 8.68
C GLY A 25 -64.15 15.29 7.14
N ALA A 26 -63.84 14.13 6.56
CA ALA A 26 -64.31 13.55 5.30
C ALA A 26 -64.56 14.43 4.03
N SER A 27 -63.91 14.00 2.93
CA SER A 27 -64.30 14.18 1.50
C SER A 27 -64.25 15.60 0.90
N GLY A 28 -64.10 15.77 -0.43
CA GLY A 28 -63.76 14.82 -1.50
C GLY A 28 -64.26 15.25 -2.88
N ARG A 29 -63.83 14.53 -3.95
CA ARG A 29 -64.28 14.65 -5.38
C ARG A 29 -63.88 15.99 -6.08
N LYS A 30 -63.18 15.91 -7.23
CA LYS A 30 -63.68 15.94 -8.64
C LYS A 30 -64.43 17.22 -9.04
N ALA A 31 -64.30 17.76 -10.26
CA ALA A 31 -63.34 17.59 -11.37
C ALA A 31 -63.73 18.55 -12.53
N ARG A 32 -62.80 18.81 -13.47
CA ARG A 32 -62.96 19.63 -14.70
C ARG A 32 -63.17 21.14 -14.41
N GLY A 33 -62.76 22.06 -15.27
CA GLY A 33 -62.00 21.96 -16.52
C GLY A 33 -62.33 23.12 -17.47
N GLY A 34 -61.40 23.54 -18.34
CA GLY A 34 -61.65 24.58 -19.35
C GLY A 34 -60.43 25.38 -19.78
N LYS A 35 -60.18 25.41 -21.09
CA LYS A 35 -59.40 26.44 -21.83
C LYS A 35 -60.38 27.58 -22.22
N PRO A 36 -59.98 28.82 -22.57
CA PRO A 36 -58.99 29.12 -23.63
C PRO A 36 -58.07 30.34 -23.38
N ALA A 37 -57.49 30.89 -24.44
CA ALA A 37 -56.23 31.65 -24.46
C ALA A 37 -56.34 33.11 -24.96
N ARG A 38 -55.27 33.88 -24.72
CA ARG A 38 -54.95 35.23 -25.28
C ARG A 38 -55.89 36.37 -24.80
N LYS A 39 -55.48 37.65 -24.79
CA LYS A 39 -54.28 38.34 -25.32
C LYS A 39 -53.97 39.60 -24.46
N GLU A 40 -52.77 40.16 -24.62
CA GLU A 40 -52.38 41.59 -24.42
C GLU A 40 -53.01 42.46 -23.30
N ALA A 41 -52.14 43.03 -22.45
CA ALA A 41 -52.37 44.32 -21.78
C ALA A 41 -51.03 45.02 -21.47
N ASN A 42 -51.07 46.34 -21.28
CA ASN A 42 -49.91 47.21 -21.18
C ASN A 42 -49.78 47.79 -19.76
N ASN A 43 -48.56 47.75 -19.19
CA ASN A 43 -47.86 48.80 -18.46
C ASN A 43 -48.50 49.55 -17.23
N ARG A 44 -47.60 50.18 -16.44
CA ARG A 44 -47.80 51.18 -15.37
C ARG A 44 -48.29 50.68 -13.98
N SER A 45 -47.60 50.86 -12.84
CA SER A 45 -46.82 51.99 -12.21
C SER A 45 -47.69 52.75 -11.18
N ASP A 46 -47.24 53.24 -10.02
CA ASP A 46 -45.98 53.06 -9.25
C ASP A 46 -46.21 53.58 -7.78
N GLU A 47 -45.15 54.04 -7.11
CA GLU A 47 -45.08 54.93 -5.93
C GLU A 47 -45.18 54.19 -4.56
N SER A 48 -44.21 54.18 -3.61
CA SER A 48 -43.06 55.04 -3.17
C SER A 48 -43.36 55.94 -1.95
N ALA A 49 -42.42 56.24 -1.03
CA ALA A 49 -40.99 55.84 -0.94
C ALA A 49 -40.64 55.00 0.33
N ASP A 50 -39.97 55.41 1.42
CA ASP A 50 -39.40 56.71 1.87
C ASP A 50 -38.17 56.51 2.81
N GLU A 51 -37.05 57.19 2.49
CA GLU A 51 -35.90 57.79 3.26
C GLU A 51 -35.59 57.44 4.77
N ASP A 52 -34.34 57.47 5.30
CA ASP A 52 -33.05 58.01 4.80
C ASP A 52 -31.76 57.47 5.52
N ASP A 53 -30.56 57.86 5.00
CA ASP A 53 -29.18 57.90 5.59
C ASP A 53 -28.49 56.60 6.12
N PHE A 54 -27.15 56.39 6.09
CA PHE A 54 -25.97 56.81 5.27
C PHE A 54 -24.78 55.84 5.65
N GLU A 55 -23.48 55.88 5.27
CA GLU A 55 -22.57 56.81 4.58
C GLU A 55 -21.36 56.04 3.95
N GLY A 56 -20.88 56.46 2.76
CA GLY A 56 -19.46 56.39 2.30
C GLY A 56 -18.84 55.05 1.84
N ALA A 57 -17.82 55.02 0.96
CA ALA A 57 -17.29 55.99 -0.02
C ALA A 57 -16.33 55.22 -0.99
N GLY A 58 -16.12 55.59 -2.26
CA GLY A 58 -16.62 56.73 -3.05
C GLY A 58 -16.51 56.49 -4.57
N THR A 59 -16.78 57.52 -5.38
CA THR A 59 -17.00 57.49 -6.84
C THR A 59 -15.77 57.90 -7.68
N ILE A 60 -15.75 57.59 -9.00
CA ILE A 60 -15.80 58.64 -10.07
C ILE A 60 -15.90 58.09 -11.54
N ASP A 61 -16.67 58.87 -12.34
CA ASP A 61 -16.78 59.08 -13.80
C ASP A 61 -17.11 58.00 -14.86
N ASP A 62 -17.98 58.44 -15.77
CA ASP A 62 -18.38 57.85 -17.05
C ASP A 62 -17.23 57.67 -18.07
N MET A 63 -17.34 56.66 -18.92
CA MET A 63 -16.77 56.70 -20.27
C MET A 63 -17.80 56.28 -21.33
N ASN A 64 -18.12 57.22 -22.23
CA ASN A 64 -18.89 56.94 -23.44
C ASN A 64 -18.08 56.03 -24.37
N LEU A 65 -18.68 54.94 -24.86
CA LEU A 65 -18.19 54.21 -26.02
C LEU A 65 -19.08 54.53 -27.23
N VAL A 66 -18.43 55.00 -28.29
CA VAL A 66 -19.07 55.56 -29.49
C VAL A 66 -19.32 54.45 -30.52
N GLU A 67 -20.51 54.41 -31.10
CA GLU A 67 -20.81 53.57 -32.27
C GLU A 67 -19.85 53.89 -33.41
N SER A 68 -19.06 52.90 -33.84
CA SER A 68 -18.18 53.00 -35.00
C SER A 68 -18.41 51.80 -35.91
N GLU A 69 -19.36 51.96 -36.85
CA GLU A 69 -19.58 51.00 -37.93
C GLU A 69 -18.39 50.98 -38.90
N PRO A 70 -17.96 49.78 -39.34
CA PRO A 70 -17.34 49.61 -40.64
C PRO A 70 -18.39 49.10 -41.65
N GLU A 71 -18.84 49.94 -42.58
CA GLU A 71 -19.61 49.47 -43.73
C GLU A 71 -18.79 48.46 -44.55
N SER A 72 -19.20 47.20 -44.57
CA SER A 72 -18.78 46.22 -45.57
C SER A 72 -19.87 45.17 -45.76
N SER A 73 -20.41 45.09 -46.97
CA SER A 73 -21.54 44.23 -47.32
C SER A 73 -21.15 42.76 -47.47
N GLU A 74 -21.93 41.84 -46.91
CA GLU A 74 -22.23 40.55 -47.55
C GLU A 74 -23.52 39.91 -46.97
N GLU A 75 -24.12 39.01 -47.76
CA GLU A 75 -25.52 38.55 -47.80
C GLU A 75 -26.26 38.27 -46.46
N GLU A 76 -27.47 38.84 -46.29
CA GLU A 76 -28.43 38.41 -45.25
C GLU A 76 -28.97 37.00 -45.53
N ILE A 77 -28.33 35.99 -44.93
CA ILE A 77 -28.97 34.69 -44.71
C ILE A 77 -30.04 34.88 -43.62
N GLU A 78 -31.29 34.46 -43.87
CA GLU A 78 -32.40 34.51 -42.89
C GLU A 78 -32.11 33.60 -41.66
N GLU A 79 -31.30 34.07 -40.73
CA GLU A 79 -30.96 33.39 -39.48
C GLU A 79 -32.24 33.16 -38.65
N THR A 80 -32.61 31.90 -38.41
CA THR A 80 -33.86 31.62 -37.70
C THR A 80 -33.77 32.12 -36.25
N ALA A 81 -34.93 32.42 -35.66
CA ALA A 81 -35.01 32.83 -34.25
C ALA A 81 -34.48 31.77 -33.25
N ALA A 82 -34.15 30.55 -33.69
CA ALA A 82 -33.41 29.56 -32.92
C ALA A 82 -31.89 29.72 -33.08
N GLU A 83 -31.40 29.86 -34.31
CA GLU A 83 -29.98 30.08 -34.60
C GLU A 83 -29.47 31.41 -34.02
N LYS A 84 -30.24 32.50 -34.19
CA LYS A 84 -29.92 33.81 -33.59
C LYS A 84 -29.78 33.76 -32.07
N ARG A 85 -30.55 32.89 -31.40
CA ARG A 85 -30.41 32.65 -29.94
C ARG A 85 -29.18 31.82 -29.60
N VAL A 86 -28.79 30.87 -30.44
CA VAL A 86 -27.54 30.11 -30.26
C VAL A 86 -26.32 31.00 -30.50
N ARG A 87 -26.36 31.89 -31.51
CA ARG A 87 -25.29 32.86 -31.78
C ARG A 87 -25.17 33.89 -30.64
N LEU A 88 -26.27 34.49 -30.20
CA LEU A 88 -26.25 35.41 -29.05
C LEU A 88 -25.81 34.71 -27.75
N ALA A 89 -26.19 33.46 -27.54
CA ALA A 89 -25.72 32.68 -26.39
C ALA A 89 -24.24 32.27 -26.49
N LYS A 90 -23.69 32.13 -27.70
CA LYS A 90 -22.24 31.95 -27.91
C LYS A 90 -21.48 33.24 -27.60
N ALA A 91 -21.86 34.36 -28.22
CA ALA A 91 -21.24 35.65 -27.94
C ALA A 91 -21.30 36.00 -26.45
N TYR A 92 -22.43 35.74 -25.78
CA TYR A 92 -22.53 35.95 -24.33
C TYR A 92 -21.65 34.99 -23.49
N LEU A 93 -21.32 33.79 -23.99
CA LEU A 93 -20.34 32.91 -23.35
C LEU A 93 -18.91 33.37 -23.64
N GLU A 94 -18.62 33.76 -24.88
CA GLU A 94 -17.32 34.30 -25.32
C GLU A 94 -16.97 35.57 -24.52
N ASN A 95 -17.91 36.52 -24.38
CA ASN A 95 -17.78 37.70 -23.49
C ASN A 95 -17.63 37.36 -21.98
N ILE A 96 -18.13 36.21 -21.52
CA ILE A 96 -17.90 35.73 -20.13
C ILE A 96 -16.52 35.07 -20.01
N GLU A 97 -16.05 34.41 -21.06
CA GLU A 97 -14.73 33.77 -21.12
C GLU A 97 -13.63 34.86 -21.15
N GLU A 98 -13.77 35.90 -21.98
CA GLU A 98 -12.92 37.10 -21.97
C GLU A 98 -12.95 37.82 -20.60
N GLY A 99 -14.14 38.04 -20.01
CA GLY A 99 -14.27 38.66 -18.69
C GLY A 99 -13.69 37.83 -17.54
N LEU A 100 -13.58 36.51 -17.69
CA LEU A 100 -12.89 35.63 -16.74
C LEU A 100 -11.36 35.62 -16.94
N GLU A 101 -10.86 35.87 -18.16
CA GLU A 101 -9.42 36.03 -18.40
C GLU A 101 -8.87 37.33 -17.79
N GLU A 102 -9.68 38.40 -17.68
CA GLU A 102 -9.26 39.64 -17.00
C GLU A 102 -9.27 39.53 -15.46
N ASP A 103 -10.24 38.82 -14.85
CA ASP A 103 -10.36 38.68 -13.39
C ASP A 103 -9.41 37.60 -12.79
N LEU A 104 -8.97 36.59 -13.56
CA LEU A 104 -8.19 35.45 -13.05
C LEU A 104 -6.68 35.71 -12.92
N GLY A 105 -6.34 36.82 -12.27
CA GLY A 105 -4.98 37.19 -11.85
C GLY A 105 -4.38 36.32 -10.73
N GLY A 106 -4.60 35.00 -10.73
CA GLY A 106 -4.01 34.07 -9.76
C GLY A 106 -4.59 32.65 -9.80
N PHE A 107 -3.79 31.68 -10.24
CA PHE A 107 -4.06 30.26 -9.99
C PHE A 107 -3.68 29.90 -8.55
N ASP A 108 -4.65 29.54 -7.69
CA ASP A 108 -4.32 28.87 -6.43
C ASP A 108 -3.89 27.42 -6.71
N ALA A 109 -2.57 27.20 -6.66
CA ALA A 109 -1.98 25.89 -6.83
C ALA A 109 -2.51 24.86 -5.82
N ALA A 110 -2.96 25.27 -4.62
CA ALA A 110 -3.49 24.38 -3.61
C ALA A 110 -4.91 23.87 -3.90
N ASP A 111 -5.68 24.54 -4.77
CA ASP A 111 -6.95 24.02 -5.28
C ASP A 111 -6.75 23.12 -6.49
N LEU A 112 -5.83 23.48 -7.40
CA LEU A 112 -5.44 22.63 -8.52
C LEU A 112 -4.81 21.31 -8.05
N ASP A 113 -3.92 21.35 -7.05
CA ASP A 113 -3.41 20.13 -6.40
C ASP A 113 -4.51 19.40 -5.63
N ARG A 114 -5.44 20.08 -4.95
CA ARG A 114 -6.57 19.39 -4.27
C ARG A 114 -7.43 18.60 -5.24
N ASP A 115 -7.79 19.18 -6.39
CA ASP A 115 -8.60 18.48 -7.39
C ASP A 115 -7.82 17.39 -8.13
N LEU A 116 -6.53 17.61 -8.46
CA LEU A 116 -5.66 16.57 -9.02
C LEU A 116 -5.42 15.41 -8.04
N ILE A 117 -5.20 15.70 -6.76
CA ILE A 117 -5.04 14.72 -5.69
C ILE A 117 -6.39 14.01 -5.42
N ALA A 118 -7.52 14.72 -5.43
CA ALA A 118 -8.85 14.13 -5.22
C ALA A 118 -9.28 13.24 -6.40
N GLU A 119 -9.05 13.66 -7.64
CA GLU A 119 -9.23 12.81 -8.84
C GLU A 119 -8.32 11.58 -8.79
N ARG A 120 -7.07 11.75 -8.34
CA ARG A 120 -6.11 10.64 -8.28
C ARG A 120 -6.40 9.65 -7.15
N LEU A 121 -6.61 10.10 -5.90
CA LEU A 121 -7.06 9.22 -4.80
C LEU A 121 -8.35 8.48 -5.15
N LYS A 122 -9.28 9.13 -5.85
CA LYS A 122 -10.53 8.55 -6.34
C LYS A 122 -10.31 7.51 -7.44
N LYS A 123 -9.34 7.74 -8.34
CA LYS A 123 -8.90 6.76 -9.34
C LYS A 123 -8.19 5.57 -8.70
N ASP A 124 -7.28 5.81 -7.77
CA ASP A 124 -6.48 4.80 -7.09
C ASP A 124 -7.37 3.97 -6.12
N ALA A 125 -8.36 4.57 -5.45
CA ALA A 125 -9.39 3.86 -4.68
C ALA A 125 -10.48 3.21 -5.56
N ASP A 126 -10.69 3.68 -6.79
CA ASP A 126 -11.47 2.95 -7.80
C ASP A 126 -10.66 1.75 -8.34
N GLU A 127 -9.34 1.82 -8.40
CA GLU A 127 -8.44 0.71 -8.75
C GLU A 127 -8.40 -0.38 -7.66
N MET A 128 -8.12 -0.01 -6.40
CA MET A 128 -8.15 -0.94 -5.25
C MET A 128 -9.51 -1.66 -5.10
N ALA A 129 -10.61 -0.97 -5.40
CA ALA A 129 -11.96 -1.54 -5.35
C ALA A 129 -12.39 -2.27 -6.63
N GLY A 130 -11.49 -2.49 -7.60
CA GLY A 130 -11.77 -3.23 -8.83
C GLY A 130 -12.73 -2.54 -9.81
N LYS A 131 -12.84 -1.20 -9.73
CA LYS A 131 -13.66 -0.33 -10.57
C LYS A 131 -12.91 0.29 -11.75
N LEU A 132 -11.57 0.14 -11.81
CA LEU A 132 -10.75 0.58 -12.94
C LEU A 132 -11.23 -0.07 -14.25
N HIS A 133 -11.43 0.75 -15.30
CA HIS A 133 -11.87 0.29 -16.62
C HIS A 133 -10.80 -0.59 -17.28
N ARG A 134 -11.10 -1.88 -17.47
CA ARG A 134 -10.18 -2.86 -18.07
C ARG A 134 -10.42 -2.97 -19.57
N ARG A 135 -9.39 -2.81 -20.39
CA ARG A 135 -9.47 -3.14 -21.82
C ARG A 135 -9.14 -4.62 -22.00
N VAL A 136 -10.17 -5.42 -22.31
CA VAL A 136 -10.13 -6.89 -22.36
C VAL A 136 -10.58 -7.40 -23.73
N ALA A 137 -11.26 -6.58 -24.54
CA ALA A 137 -11.85 -7.01 -25.82
C ALA A 137 -10.86 -7.72 -26.77
N ASP A 138 -9.61 -7.25 -26.83
CA ASP A 138 -8.57 -7.83 -27.71
C ASP A 138 -7.92 -9.10 -27.13
N THR A 139 -8.11 -9.42 -25.84
CA THR A 139 -7.55 -10.63 -25.22
C THR A 139 -8.45 -11.86 -25.37
N PHE A 140 -9.67 -11.67 -25.90
CA PHE A 140 -10.61 -12.75 -26.19
C PHE A 140 -10.36 -13.30 -27.61
N ASP A 141 -9.80 -14.50 -27.71
CA ASP A 141 -9.78 -15.25 -28.97
C ASP A 141 -11.20 -15.74 -29.31
N PHE A 142 -11.90 -14.96 -30.14
CA PHE A 142 -13.21 -15.33 -30.68
C PHE A 142 -13.14 -16.30 -31.88
N SER A 143 -11.94 -16.58 -32.43
CA SER A 143 -11.78 -17.56 -33.52
C SER A 143 -11.92 -19.01 -33.02
N ALA A 144 -11.61 -19.24 -31.75
CA ALA A 144 -11.76 -20.53 -31.07
C ALA A 144 -13.21 -20.85 -30.60
N LEU A 145 -14.24 -20.09 -31.03
CA LEU A 145 -15.66 -20.36 -30.74
C LEU A 145 -16.20 -21.59 -31.50
N ASP A 146 -15.76 -22.75 -31.01
CA ASP A 146 -16.17 -24.06 -31.48
C ASP A 146 -17.61 -24.38 -31.02
N THR A 147 -18.55 -24.38 -31.96
CA THR A 147 -19.99 -24.46 -31.68
C THR A 147 -20.44 -25.75 -31.00
N GLU A 148 -19.61 -26.79 -30.95
CA GLU A 148 -19.89 -28.02 -30.19
C GLU A 148 -19.77 -27.83 -28.67
N LYS A 149 -19.02 -26.82 -28.20
CA LYS A 149 -18.78 -26.57 -26.77
C LYS A 149 -19.94 -25.85 -26.06
N ILE A 150 -20.96 -25.41 -26.80
CA ILE A 150 -22.07 -24.59 -26.27
C ILE A 150 -23.06 -25.47 -25.48
N GLN A 151 -22.90 -25.54 -24.16
CA GLN A 151 -23.75 -26.35 -23.31
C GLN A 151 -25.17 -25.78 -23.21
N SER A 152 -26.19 -26.63 -23.30
CA SER A 152 -27.60 -26.24 -23.18
C SER A 152 -28.36 -27.10 -22.18
N CYS A 153 -29.04 -26.48 -21.23
CA CYS A 153 -29.87 -27.17 -20.24
C CYS A 153 -31.37 -26.88 -20.44
N ARG A 154 -32.22 -27.79 -19.99
CA ARG A 154 -33.69 -27.69 -20.08
C ARG A 154 -34.34 -28.02 -18.74
N GLY A 155 -35.19 -27.13 -18.25
CA GLY A 155 -35.81 -27.25 -16.94
C GLY A 155 -37.24 -26.73 -16.89
N HIS A 156 -37.45 -25.49 -17.34
CA HIS A 156 -38.75 -24.83 -17.36
C HIS A 156 -39.69 -25.39 -18.43
N GLN A 157 -40.99 -25.27 -18.19
CA GLN A 157 -42.06 -25.62 -19.13
C GLN A 157 -42.30 -24.48 -20.13
N LEU A 158 -42.22 -23.23 -19.68
CA LEU A 158 -42.43 -22.04 -20.51
C LEU A 158 -41.10 -21.33 -20.84
N ALA A 159 -41.19 -20.20 -21.57
CA ALA A 159 -40.02 -19.42 -21.96
C ALA A 159 -39.23 -18.93 -20.73
N VAL A 160 -37.90 -19.01 -20.80
CA VAL A 160 -37.02 -18.36 -19.81
C VAL A 160 -37.14 -16.85 -19.98
N THR A 161 -37.31 -16.13 -18.87
CA THR A 161 -37.51 -14.67 -18.85
C THR A 161 -36.31 -13.93 -18.27
N ALA A 162 -35.66 -14.50 -17.25
CA ALA A 162 -34.52 -13.92 -16.55
C ALA A 162 -33.48 -14.98 -16.18
N VAL A 163 -32.21 -14.58 -16.17
CA VAL A 163 -31.07 -15.37 -15.73
C VAL A 163 -30.23 -14.54 -14.76
N VAL A 164 -29.71 -15.15 -13.70
CA VAL A 164 -28.69 -14.51 -12.84
C VAL A 164 -27.62 -15.51 -12.38
N LEU A 165 -26.34 -15.15 -12.58
CA LEU A 165 -25.13 -15.90 -12.29
C LEU A 165 -24.48 -15.38 -11.00
N ALA A 166 -23.99 -16.28 -10.16
CA ALA A 166 -23.23 -15.96 -8.95
C ALA A 166 -21.90 -15.23 -9.26
N ASP A 167 -21.45 -14.32 -8.40
CA ASP A 167 -20.13 -13.66 -8.58
C ASP A 167 -18.98 -14.66 -8.43
N ASN A 168 -19.17 -15.73 -7.68
CA ASN A 168 -18.24 -16.87 -7.62
C ASN A 168 -18.32 -17.83 -8.84
N GLY A 169 -19.19 -17.55 -9.82
CA GLY A 169 -19.42 -18.34 -11.04
C GLY A 169 -19.92 -19.78 -10.89
N SER A 170 -20.03 -20.30 -9.67
CA SER A 170 -20.34 -21.73 -9.42
C SER A 170 -21.78 -22.11 -9.72
N ILE A 171 -22.71 -21.16 -9.57
CA ILE A 171 -24.16 -21.38 -9.62
C ILE A 171 -24.80 -20.30 -10.47
N PHE A 172 -25.83 -20.66 -11.24
CA PHE A 172 -26.75 -19.70 -11.83
C PHE A 172 -28.21 -20.07 -11.57
N TYR A 173 -29.08 -19.08 -11.66
CA TYR A 173 -30.53 -19.20 -11.49
C TYR A 173 -31.23 -18.80 -12.77
N THR A 174 -32.34 -19.48 -13.08
CA THR A 174 -33.20 -19.18 -14.23
C THR A 174 -34.64 -19.00 -13.77
N GLY A 175 -35.31 -17.95 -14.24
CA GLY A 175 -36.72 -17.67 -13.99
C GLY A 175 -37.54 -17.80 -15.28
N SER A 176 -38.81 -18.16 -15.15
CA SER A 176 -39.71 -18.39 -16.29
C SER A 176 -41.14 -17.89 -16.06
N LYS A 177 -41.89 -17.81 -17.17
CA LYS A 177 -43.34 -17.57 -17.17
C LYS A 177 -44.14 -18.67 -16.47
N ASP A 178 -43.57 -19.84 -16.21
CA ASP A 178 -44.21 -20.89 -15.40
C ASP A 178 -44.17 -20.62 -13.88
N GLY A 179 -43.59 -19.49 -13.46
CA GLY A 179 -43.53 -19.07 -12.06
C GLY A 179 -42.46 -19.79 -11.23
N SER A 180 -41.70 -20.72 -11.82
CA SER A 180 -40.62 -21.42 -11.14
C SER A 180 -39.26 -20.72 -11.29
N ILE A 181 -38.39 -20.94 -10.30
CA ILE A 181 -36.97 -20.60 -10.35
C ILE A 181 -36.18 -21.90 -10.25
N ILE A 182 -35.19 -22.12 -11.13
CA ILE A 182 -34.32 -23.28 -11.07
C ILE A 182 -32.89 -22.83 -10.74
N LYS A 183 -32.27 -23.48 -9.76
CA LYS A 183 -30.86 -23.33 -9.37
C LYS A 183 -30.04 -24.39 -10.11
N TRP A 184 -28.99 -23.97 -10.79
CA TRP A 184 -28.13 -24.81 -11.62
C TRP A 184 -26.67 -24.74 -11.16
N ASP A 185 -25.94 -25.85 -11.28
CA ASP A 185 -24.47 -25.84 -11.24
C ASP A 185 -23.94 -25.44 -12.62
N THR A 186 -23.07 -24.44 -12.66
CA THR A 186 -22.45 -23.95 -13.90
C THR A 186 -21.50 -24.97 -14.54
N LYS A 187 -20.86 -25.86 -13.75
CA LYS A 187 -19.85 -26.81 -14.26
C LYS A 187 -20.47 -28.04 -14.92
N THR A 188 -21.56 -28.59 -14.37
CA THR A 188 -22.23 -29.79 -14.89
C THR A 188 -23.56 -29.52 -15.58
N MET A 189 -24.05 -28.28 -15.56
CA MET A 189 -25.36 -27.86 -16.10
C MET A 189 -26.55 -28.68 -15.56
N LYS A 190 -26.39 -29.28 -14.37
CA LYS A 190 -27.42 -30.03 -13.65
C LYS A 190 -28.27 -29.12 -12.77
N LYS A 191 -29.54 -29.50 -12.60
CA LYS A 191 -30.46 -28.87 -11.64
C LYS A 191 -30.03 -29.24 -10.22
N LEU A 192 -29.78 -28.24 -9.38
CA LEU A 192 -29.49 -28.41 -7.96
C LEU A 192 -30.77 -28.30 -7.13
N HIS A 193 -31.61 -27.30 -7.42
CA HIS A 193 -32.86 -27.04 -6.72
C HIS A 193 -33.90 -26.43 -7.66
N THR A 194 -35.19 -26.51 -7.32
CA THR A 194 -36.27 -25.88 -8.07
C THR A 194 -37.31 -25.33 -7.11
N PHE A 195 -37.42 -24.00 -7.07
CA PHE A 195 -38.47 -23.28 -6.35
C PHE A 195 -39.74 -23.33 -7.21
N PRO A 196 -40.84 -23.98 -6.77
CA PRO A 196 -42.04 -24.13 -7.58
C PRO A 196 -42.85 -22.84 -7.71
N GLY A 197 -43.55 -22.69 -8.84
CA GLY A 197 -44.56 -21.65 -9.05
C GLY A 197 -45.89 -22.03 -8.39
N GLY A 198 -46.52 -21.05 -7.74
CA GLY A 198 -47.78 -21.19 -7.02
C GLY A 198 -49.01 -21.08 -7.91
N ARG A 199 -50.11 -21.70 -7.46
CA ARG A 199 -51.42 -21.59 -8.14
C ARG A 199 -52.21 -20.42 -7.55
N LYS A 200 -52.50 -19.44 -8.39
CA LYS A 200 -53.31 -18.25 -8.10
C LYS A 200 -54.64 -18.64 -7.43
N GLY A 201 -54.83 -18.25 -6.17
CA GLY A 201 -56.02 -18.57 -5.36
C GLY A 201 -55.75 -19.46 -4.13
N VAL A 202 -54.56 -20.06 -4.00
CA VAL A 202 -54.13 -20.75 -2.77
C VAL A 202 -53.73 -19.70 -1.72
N LYS A 203 -54.32 -19.78 -0.52
CA LYS A 203 -53.86 -19.00 0.65
C LYS A 203 -52.51 -19.53 1.14
N ASP A 204 -51.70 -18.63 1.68
CA ASP A 204 -50.44 -18.94 2.37
C ASP A 204 -49.41 -19.68 1.49
N TYR A 205 -49.49 -19.49 0.16
CA TYR A 205 -48.47 -19.98 -0.77
C TYR A 205 -47.18 -19.14 -0.72
N VAL A 206 -46.05 -19.82 -0.59
CA VAL A 206 -44.72 -19.21 -0.50
C VAL A 206 -44.02 -19.26 -1.87
N GLY A 207 -44.06 -18.15 -2.60
CA GLY A 207 -43.40 -17.98 -3.91
C GLY A 207 -44.25 -17.19 -4.91
N HIS A 208 -43.85 -17.18 -6.18
CA HIS A 208 -44.57 -16.43 -7.22
C HIS A 208 -45.82 -17.17 -7.73
N THR A 209 -46.88 -16.42 -8.03
CA THR A 209 -48.19 -16.94 -8.50
C THR A 209 -48.54 -16.55 -9.95
N ASP A 210 -47.63 -15.83 -10.61
CA ASP A 210 -47.72 -15.36 -11.99
C ASP A 210 -46.31 -15.36 -12.61
N HIS A 211 -46.14 -14.86 -13.84
CA HIS A 211 -44.84 -14.88 -14.55
C HIS A 211 -43.73 -14.14 -13.76
N ILE A 212 -42.55 -14.77 -13.62
CA ILE A 212 -41.34 -14.09 -13.14
C ILE A 212 -40.76 -13.24 -14.27
N LEU A 213 -40.41 -11.99 -13.98
CA LEU A 213 -39.98 -10.99 -14.96
C LEU A 213 -38.50 -10.57 -14.77
N CYS A 214 -37.97 -10.71 -13.56
CA CYS A 214 -36.57 -10.40 -13.25
C CYS A 214 -36.04 -11.23 -12.06
N LEU A 215 -34.73 -11.44 -12.03
CA LEU A 215 -33.96 -12.03 -10.94
C LEU A 215 -32.72 -11.16 -10.68
N ALA A 216 -32.32 -11.02 -9.42
CA ALA A 216 -31.08 -10.37 -9.01
C ALA A 216 -30.45 -11.13 -7.84
N LEU A 217 -29.12 -11.09 -7.71
CA LEU A 217 -28.37 -11.78 -6.67
C LEU A 217 -27.43 -10.79 -5.98
N SER A 218 -27.31 -10.87 -4.65
CA SER A 218 -26.30 -10.11 -3.89
C SER A 218 -24.88 -10.57 -4.27
N SER A 219 -23.91 -9.65 -4.23
CA SER A 219 -22.47 -9.92 -4.47
C SER A 219 -21.95 -11.03 -3.56
N ASP A 220 -22.45 -11.06 -2.33
CA ASP A 220 -22.02 -11.93 -1.24
C ASP A 220 -22.60 -13.35 -1.42
N ASN A 221 -23.44 -13.53 -2.45
CA ASN A 221 -24.16 -14.75 -2.80
C ASN A 221 -25.00 -15.32 -1.64
N GLN A 222 -25.45 -14.48 -0.69
CA GLN A 222 -26.35 -14.88 0.41
C GLN A 222 -27.83 -14.83 -0.01
N TYR A 223 -28.20 -13.81 -0.78
CA TYR A 223 -29.60 -13.52 -1.13
C TYR A 223 -29.85 -13.56 -2.64
N LEU A 224 -30.99 -14.16 -3.01
CA LEU A 224 -31.59 -14.06 -4.34
C LEU A 224 -32.90 -13.26 -4.22
N ALA A 225 -33.05 -12.23 -5.04
CA ALA A 225 -34.30 -11.48 -5.20
C ALA A 225 -34.98 -11.86 -6.52
N SER A 226 -36.29 -12.08 -6.49
CA SER A 226 -37.09 -12.39 -7.68
C SER A 226 -38.34 -11.50 -7.77
N GLY A 227 -38.56 -10.90 -8.94
CA GLY A 227 -39.66 -9.97 -9.21
C GLY A 227 -40.64 -10.54 -10.21
N GLY A 228 -41.94 -10.48 -9.87
CA GLY A 228 -43.00 -11.11 -10.66
C GLY A 228 -44.09 -10.16 -11.14
N ARG A 229 -44.89 -10.65 -12.09
CA ARG A 229 -46.14 -10.03 -12.55
C ARG A 229 -47.23 -9.99 -11.48
N ASP A 230 -47.08 -10.82 -10.44
CA ASP A 230 -47.90 -10.83 -9.23
C ASP A 230 -47.62 -9.66 -8.27
N LYS A 231 -46.74 -8.71 -8.66
CA LYS A 231 -46.41 -7.48 -7.90
C LYS A 231 -45.59 -7.72 -6.63
N LEU A 232 -45.10 -8.95 -6.45
CA LEU A 232 -44.26 -9.34 -5.33
C LEU A 232 -42.77 -9.23 -5.72
N ILE A 233 -41.95 -8.84 -4.75
CA ILE A 233 -40.52 -9.14 -4.75
C ILE A 233 -40.29 -10.19 -3.65
N ASN A 234 -39.91 -11.40 -4.02
CA ASN A 234 -39.56 -12.46 -3.07
C ASN A 234 -38.04 -12.50 -2.86
N ILE A 235 -37.62 -12.60 -1.60
CA ILE A 235 -36.22 -12.80 -1.22
C ILE A 235 -36.02 -14.23 -0.71
N TRP A 236 -34.96 -14.89 -1.18
CA TRP A 236 -34.63 -16.28 -0.90
C TRP A 236 -33.20 -16.42 -0.34
N SER A 237 -33.00 -17.33 0.62
CA SER A 237 -31.68 -17.73 1.08
C SER A 237 -31.00 -18.63 0.04
N VAL A 238 -29.79 -18.26 -0.38
CA VAL A 238 -28.98 -19.04 -1.33
C VAL A 238 -28.35 -20.26 -0.66
N LYS A 239 -28.06 -20.20 0.64
CA LYS A 239 -27.54 -21.31 1.45
C LYS A 239 -28.62 -22.38 1.63
N ASP A 240 -29.72 -21.98 2.26
CA ASP A 240 -30.76 -22.90 2.74
C ASP A 240 -31.77 -23.27 1.64
N ASN A 241 -31.86 -22.45 0.58
CA ASN A 241 -32.88 -22.57 -0.48
C ASN A 241 -34.30 -22.37 0.06
N THR A 242 -34.45 -21.53 1.08
CA THR A 242 -35.72 -21.15 1.71
C THR A 242 -36.15 -19.74 1.27
N HIS A 243 -37.45 -19.45 1.39
CA HIS A 243 -37.97 -18.09 1.29
C HIS A 243 -37.74 -17.35 2.62
N ILE A 244 -37.43 -16.06 2.55
CA ILE A 244 -37.17 -15.20 3.73
C ILE A 244 -38.29 -14.18 3.93
N VAL A 245 -38.63 -13.44 2.88
CA VAL A 245 -39.61 -12.34 2.94
C VAL A 245 -40.19 -12.05 1.54
N ALA A 246 -41.43 -11.59 1.52
CA ALA A 246 -42.11 -11.08 0.32
C ALA A 246 -42.43 -9.59 0.51
N PHE A 247 -41.92 -8.74 -0.36
CA PHE A 247 -42.23 -7.31 -0.35
C PHE A 247 -43.42 -6.98 -1.26
N THR A 248 -44.36 -6.20 -0.74
CA THR A 248 -45.69 -5.94 -1.35
C THR A 248 -45.96 -4.46 -1.65
N GLN A 249 -44.96 -3.57 -1.54
CA GLN A 249 -45.19 -2.11 -1.59
C GLN A 249 -45.32 -1.53 -3.02
N HIS A 250 -45.08 -2.33 -4.06
CA HIS A 250 -45.28 -1.94 -5.45
C HIS A 250 -46.74 -2.06 -5.86
N LYS A 251 -47.24 -1.08 -6.62
CA LYS A 251 -48.64 -0.99 -7.04
C LYS A 251 -48.91 -1.73 -8.35
N ASP A 252 -47.86 -1.99 -9.13
CA ASP A 252 -47.94 -2.83 -10.33
C ASP A 252 -46.78 -3.82 -10.46
N ALA A 253 -46.71 -4.54 -11.58
CA ALA A 253 -45.69 -5.55 -11.83
C ALA A 253 -44.26 -4.96 -11.82
N ILE A 254 -43.32 -5.74 -11.28
CA ILE A 254 -41.89 -5.42 -11.29
C ILE A 254 -41.36 -5.49 -12.73
N SER A 255 -40.48 -4.58 -13.13
CA SER A 255 -40.05 -4.46 -14.52
C SER A 255 -39.01 -5.53 -14.96
N LEU A 256 -38.60 -5.48 -16.23
CA LEU A 256 -37.85 -6.54 -16.92
C LEU A 256 -36.36 -6.20 -16.87
N GLN A 257 -35.58 -6.92 -16.06
CA GLN A 257 -34.37 -6.34 -15.45
C GLN A 257 -34.74 -5.20 -14.46
N GLY A 258 -35.87 -5.34 -13.78
CA GLY A 258 -36.37 -4.39 -12.79
C GLY A 258 -35.83 -4.57 -11.37
N LEU A 259 -34.83 -5.45 -11.16
CA LEU A 259 -34.17 -5.66 -9.87
C LEU A 259 -32.66 -5.57 -10.07
N ALA A 260 -31.98 -4.79 -9.24
CA ALA A 260 -30.53 -4.66 -9.25
C ALA A 260 -30.01 -4.51 -7.81
N PHE A 261 -29.07 -5.37 -7.42
CA PHE A 261 -28.28 -5.19 -6.20
C PHE A 261 -27.09 -4.27 -6.49
N ARG A 262 -26.77 -3.40 -5.52
CA ARG A 262 -25.50 -2.69 -5.49
C ARG A 262 -24.35 -3.70 -5.34
N LYS A 263 -23.18 -3.42 -5.93
CA LYS A 263 -21.98 -4.24 -5.67
C LYS A 263 -21.41 -3.91 -4.29
N GLY A 264 -21.16 -4.93 -3.47
CA GLY A 264 -20.53 -4.78 -2.15
C GLY A 264 -21.47 -4.33 -1.03
N SER A 265 -22.79 -4.36 -1.23
CA SER A 265 -23.77 -4.20 -0.15
C SER A 265 -25.12 -4.81 -0.52
N ASN A 266 -25.92 -5.18 0.50
CA ASN A 266 -27.25 -5.78 0.30
C ASN A 266 -28.37 -4.74 0.07
N GLN A 267 -28.02 -3.55 -0.44
CA GLN A 267 -28.98 -2.57 -0.95
C GLN A 267 -29.57 -3.09 -2.28
N LEU A 268 -30.90 -3.21 -2.32
CA LEU A 268 -31.65 -3.64 -3.49
C LEU A 268 -32.45 -2.48 -4.07
N TYR A 269 -32.26 -2.20 -5.35
CA TYR A 269 -33.11 -1.28 -6.12
C TYR A 269 -34.12 -2.06 -6.94
N SER A 270 -35.34 -1.54 -7.01
CA SER A 270 -36.45 -2.18 -7.71
C SER A 270 -37.26 -1.18 -8.53
N ALA A 271 -37.40 -1.42 -9.83
CA ALA A 271 -38.20 -0.63 -10.75
C ALA A 271 -39.54 -1.34 -11.07
N SER A 272 -40.59 -0.56 -11.28
CA SER A 272 -41.96 -1.05 -11.45
C SER A 272 -42.69 -0.35 -12.60
N TYR A 273 -43.69 -1.03 -13.16
CA TYR A 273 -44.60 -0.44 -14.14
C TYR A 273 -45.52 0.64 -13.54
N ASP A 274 -45.60 0.77 -12.21
CA ASP A 274 -46.20 1.93 -11.54
C ASP A 274 -45.37 3.22 -11.64
N ARG A 275 -44.25 3.18 -12.38
CA ARG A 275 -43.34 4.29 -12.71
C ARG A 275 -42.48 4.76 -11.54
N THR A 276 -42.43 3.98 -10.46
CA THR A 276 -41.58 4.25 -9.29
C THR A 276 -40.38 3.32 -9.23
N ILE A 277 -39.31 3.80 -8.59
CA ILE A 277 -38.18 2.97 -8.16
C ILE A 277 -38.18 2.95 -6.64
N LYS A 278 -38.04 1.77 -6.03
CA LYS A 278 -37.97 1.60 -4.57
C LYS A 278 -36.63 1.00 -4.16
N LEU A 279 -36.05 1.58 -3.10
CA LEU A 279 -34.86 1.11 -2.41
C LEU A 279 -35.26 0.29 -1.16
N TRP A 280 -34.57 -0.82 -0.97
CA TRP A 280 -34.73 -1.73 0.16
C TRP A 280 -33.37 -2.06 0.80
N ASN A 281 -33.34 -2.18 2.12
CA ASN A 281 -32.27 -2.88 2.81
C ASN A 281 -32.69 -4.34 3.01
N VAL A 282 -31.96 -5.29 2.41
CA VAL A 282 -32.34 -6.70 2.49
C VAL A 282 -31.96 -7.34 3.83
N ASP A 283 -30.92 -6.86 4.51
CA ASP A 283 -30.49 -7.38 5.82
C ASP A 283 -31.51 -7.03 6.92
N GLU A 284 -31.92 -5.76 7.00
CA GLU A 284 -33.01 -5.29 7.87
C GLU A 284 -34.40 -5.69 7.36
N ARG A 285 -34.49 -6.18 6.11
CA ARG A 285 -35.75 -6.50 5.39
C ARG A 285 -36.69 -5.30 5.31
N ALA A 286 -36.11 -4.10 5.24
CA ALA A 286 -36.79 -2.82 5.34
C ALA A 286 -36.96 -2.15 3.96
N TYR A 287 -38.08 -1.46 3.78
CA TYR A 287 -38.27 -0.46 2.73
C TYR A 287 -37.66 0.87 3.21
N ILE A 288 -36.86 1.53 2.37
CA ILE A 288 -36.24 2.83 2.68
C ILE A 288 -37.01 3.95 1.96
N GLU A 289 -36.92 4.01 0.62
CA GLU A 289 -37.33 5.19 -0.16
C GLU A 289 -37.98 4.82 -1.50
N THR A 290 -38.78 5.75 -2.05
CA THR A 290 -39.36 5.68 -3.40
C THR A 290 -38.95 6.91 -4.20
N LEU A 291 -38.26 6.70 -5.32
CA LEU A 291 -37.90 7.73 -6.30
C LEU A 291 -39.00 7.87 -7.37
N PHE A 292 -39.27 9.11 -7.78
CA PHE A 292 -40.33 9.47 -8.73
C PHE A 292 -39.80 10.36 -9.86
N GLY A 293 -40.23 10.13 -11.10
CA GLY A 293 -39.90 11.01 -12.24
C GLY A 293 -40.11 10.44 -13.63
N HIS A 294 -40.16 9.12 -13.79
CA HIS A 294 -40.50 8.48 -15.07
C HIS A 294 -41.91 8.85 -15.53
N GLN A 295 -42.05 9.08 -16.84
CA GLN A 295 -43.31 9.51 -17.45
C GLN A 295 -44.11 8.34 -18.02
N ASP A 296 -43.44 7.23 -18.33
CA ASP A 296 -44.05 5.95 -18.68
C ASP A 296 -43.50 4.81 -17.80
N GLN A 297 -43.99 3.58 -18.02
CA GLN A 297 -43.47 2.38 -17.36
C GLN A 297 -41.94 2.26 -17.51
N ILE A 298 -41.27 1.91 -16.41
CA ILE A 298 -39.83 1.66 -16.40
C ILE A 298 -39.59 0.28 -17.03
N THR A 299 -38.69 0.18 -18.00
CA THR A 299 -38.38 -1.08 -18.67
C THR A 299 -37.35 -1.89 -17.88
N GLY A 300 -36.23 -1.28 -17.49
CA GLY A 300 -35.17 -1.90 -16.68
C GLY A 300 -34.33 -0.91 -15.87
N ILE A 301 -33.48 -1.44 -14.98
CA ILE A 301 -32.56 -0.72 -14.11
C ILE A 301 -31.22 -1.49 -13.99
N ASP A 302 -30.10 -0.79 -13.88
CA ASP A 302 -28.78 -1.37 -13.60
C ASP A 302 -27.97 -0.49 -12.64
N THR A 303 -27.03 -1.11 -11.91
CA THR A 303 -26.26 -0.48 -10.82
C THR A 303 -24.85 -1.05 -10.66
N LEU A 304 -23.93 -0.18 -10.24
CA LEU A 304 -22.53 -0.50 -9.95
C LEU A 304 -22.24 -0.43 -8.44
N GLY A 305 -21.15 0.23 -8.01
CA GLY A 305 -20.69 0.25 -6.61
C GLY A 305 -21.06 1.51 -5.83
N ARG A 306 -21.26 2.65 -6.51
CA ARG A 306 -21.72 3.90 -5.88
C ARG A 306 -23.24 3.87 -5.64
N GLU A 307 -23.74 4.79 -4.80
CA GLU A 307 -25.19 4.97 -4.56
C GLU A 307 -25.85 5.76 -5.69
N ARG A 308 -25.76 5.16 -6.89
CA ARG A 308 -26.33 5.63 -8.14
C ARG A 308 -26.98 4.47 -8.88
N CYS A 309 -28.05 4.74 -9.61
CA CYS A 309 -28.67 3.76 -10.50
C CYS A 309 -29.07 4.39 -11.83
N VAL A 310 -28.98 3.62 -12.91
CA VAL A 310 -29.45 4.05 -14.24
C VAL A 310 -30.66 3.22 -14.63
N SER A 311 -31.70 3.88 -15.13
CA SER A 311 -33.00 3.27 -15.44
C SER A 311 -33.58 3.81 -16.73
N THR A 312 -34.25 2.97 -17.51
CA THR A 312 -34.91 3.37 -18.77
C THR A 312 -36.42 3.37 -18.62
N GLY A 313 -37.07 4.44 -19.07
CA GLY A 313 -38.51 4.44 -19.34
C GLY A 313 -38.76 4.04 -20.78
N GLY A 314 -39.77 3.21 -21.03
CA GLY A 314 -40.04 2.65 -22.36
C GLY A 314 -40.40 3.74 -23.37
N ARG A 315 -41.69 4.10 -23.44
CA ARG A 315 -42.18 5.09 -24.42
C ARG A 315 -41.92 6.54 -24.04
N ASP A 316 -41.44 6.80 -22.82
CA ASP A 316 -40.90 8.12 -22.48
C ASP A 316 -39.50 8.37 -23.09
N LYS A 317 -38.87 7.31 -23.62
CA LYS A 317 -37.58 7.31 -24.34
C LYS A 317 -36.49 8.07 -23.59
N SER A 318 -36.50 7.92 -22.26
CA SER A 318 -35.53 8.58 -21.40
C SER A 318 -34.84 7.60 -20.46
N ALA A 319 -33.50 7.65 -20.50
CA ALA A 319 -32.69 7.09 -19.44
C ALA A 319 -32.54 8.14 -18.32
N ARG A 320 -32.64 7.69 -17.07
CA ARG A 320 -32.40 8.49 -15.87
C ARG A 320 -31.27 7.91 -15.06
N LEU A 321 -30.26 8.73 -14.80
CA LEU A 321 -29.31 8.50 -13.71
C LEU A 321 -29.91 9.12 -12.44
N TRP A 322 -30.05 8.32 -11.40
CA TRP A 322 -30.42 8.78 -10.07
C TRP A 322 -29.19 8.86 -9.19
N LYS A 323 -29.07 9.95 -8.42
CA LYS A 323 -28.16 10.04 -7.28
C LYS A 323 -29.01 9.87 -6.02
N ILE A 324 -28.87 8.74 -5.35
CA ILE A 324 -29.80 8.35 -4.28
C ILE A 324 -29.71 9.27 -3.04
N PRO A 325 -28.53 9.58 -2.48
CA PRO A 325 -28.44 10.46 -1.30
C PRO A 325 -28.90 11.90 -1.52
N GLU A 326 -28.90 12.37 -2.77
CA GLU A 326 -29.40 13.71 -3.15
C GLU A 326 -30.89 13.72 -3.53
N ALA A 327 -31.54 12.54 -3.59
CA ALA A 327 -32.84 12.32 -4.24
C ALA A 327 -32.96 12.93 -5.67
N SER A 328 -31.84 13.14 -6.36
CA SER A 328 -31.74 13.93 -7.58
C SER A 328 -31.64 13.07 -8.85
N GLN A 329 -32.09 13.61 -9.99
CA GLN A 329 -32.15 12.88 -11.27
C GLN A 329 -31.56 13.68 -12.44
N LEU A 330 -30.76 13.01 -13.27
CA LEU A 330 -30.26 13.50 -14.55
C LEU A 330 -30.98 12.75 -15.69
N VAL A 331 -31.54 13.50 -16.64
CA VAL A 331 -32.45 12.97 -17.67
C VAL A 331 -31.84 13.03 -19.06
N TYR A 332 -31.53 11.87 -19.61
CA TYR A 332 -30.98 11.66 -20.96
C TYR A 332 -32.14 11.24 -21.88
N ARG A 333 -32.41 12.02 -22.93
CA ARG A 333 -33.53 11.76 -23.86
C ARG A 333 -33.00 11.18 -25.17
N GLY A 334 -33.40 9.94 -25.45
CA GLY A 334 -33.25 9.31 -26.76
C GLY A 334 -34.30 9.81 -27.75
N GLY A 335 -34.70 8.94 -28.67
CA GLY A 335 -35.48 9.29 -29.85
C GLY A 335 -34.62 9.42 -31.10
N VAL A 336 -33.59 8.57 -31.25
CA VAL A 336 -32.68 8.63 -32.40
C VAL A 336 -33.46 8.33 -33.70
N THR A 337 -33.26 9.18 -34.71
CA THR A 337 -33.79 9.01 -36.06
C THR A 337 -32.74 8.35 -36.93
N THR A 338 -33.05 7.16 -37.48
CA THR A 338 -32.13 6.47 -38.38
C THR A 338 -32.14 7.13 -39.76
N LYS A 339 -31.02 7.74 -40.16
CA LYS A 339 -30.80 8.27 -41.51
C LYS A 339 -30.30 7.16 -42.44
N ASP A 340 -30.68 7.24 -43.71
CA ASP A 340 -30.17 6.34 -44.74
C ASP A 340 -28.73 6.70 -45.16
N LYS A 341 -28.01 5.75 -45.78
CA LYS A 341 -26.68 6.01 -46.35
C LYS A 341 -26.75 6.85 -47.62
N ASP A 342 -27.84 6.75 -48.38
CA ASP A 342 -28.01 7.44 -49.68
C ASP A 342 -28.53 8.88 -49.54
N GLY A 343 -28.28 9.54 -48.40
CA GLY A 343 -28.51 10.97 -48.20
C GLY A 343 -29.97 11.45 -48.20
N SER A 344 -30.95 10.57 -48.43
CA SER A 344 -32.36 10.96 -48.45
C SER A 344 -32.81 11.47 -47.07
N ASN A 345 -33.43 12.65 -47.03
CA ASN A 345 -33.68 13.37 -45.78
C ASN A 345 -34.94 12.88 -45.02
N ARG A 346 -35.28 11.58 -45.15
CA ARG A 346 -36.40 10.91 -44.49
C ARG A 346 -35.85 9.85 -43.53
N PRO A 347 -36.29 9.81 -42.25
CA PRO A 347 -35.84 8.76 -41.33
C PRO A 347 -36.50 7.42 -41.68
N LEU A 348 -35.71 6.33 -41.76
CA LEU A 348 -36.25 4.98 -42.01
C LEU A 348 -37.10 4.49 -40.83
N TYR A 349 -36.51 4.56 -39.64
CA TYR A 349 -37.16 4.21 -38.38
C TYR A 349 -36.83 5.26 -37.30
N VAL A 350 -37.84 5.57 -36.50
CA VAL A 350 -37.72 6.44 -35.31
C VAL A 350 -37.83 5.56 -34.08
N GLU A 351 -36.90 5.69 -33.15
CA GLU A 351 -36.95 5.00 -31.85
C GLU A 351 -38.27 5.29 -31.11
N GLY A 352 -38.98 4.24 -30.71
CA GLY A 352 -40.30 4.26 -30.08
C GLY A 352 -40.30 3.84 -28.61
N SER A 353 -39.38 2.97 -28.20
CA SER A 353 -39.20 2.46 -26.84
C SER A 353 -37.73 2.18 -26.53
N LEU A 354 -37.28 2.57 -25.32
CA LEU A 354 -36.01 2.09 -24.75
C LEU A 354 -36.28 0.85 -23.90
N ASP A 355 -35.84 -0.32 -24.36
CA ASP A 355 -36.27 -1.63 -23.84
C ASP A 355 -35.22 -2.30 -22.93
N CYS A 356 -33.96 -1.91 -23.01
CA CYS A 356 -32.90 -2.46 -22.16
C CYS A 356 -31.77 -1.45 -21.89
N ILE A 357 -31.04 -1.67 -20.79
CA ILE A 357 -29.92 -0.85 -20.34
C ILE A 357 -28.84 -1.73 -19.69
N ALA A 358 -27.57 -1.34 -19.85
CA ALA A 358 -26.46 -1.89 -19.07
C ALA A 358 -25.47 -0.77 -18.72
N GLN A 359 -25.05 -0.69 -17.45
CA GLN A 359 -24.09 0.30 -16.99
C GLN A 359 -22.67 -0.27 -17.10
N ILE A 360 -21.85 0.31 -17.97
CA ILE A 360 -20.46 -0.14 -18.19
C ILE A 360 -19.59 0.28 -17.01
N GLU A 361 -19.66 1.55 -16.63
CA GLU A 361 -18.85 2.19 -15.60
C GLU A 361 -19.63 3.33 -14.92
N GLU A 362 -19.04 3.99 -13.91
CA GLU A 362 -19.73 5.02 -13.12
C GLU A 362 -20.14 6.26 -13.93
N ASN A 363 -19.53 6.48 -15.11
CA ASN A 363 -19.76 7.62 -16.00
C ASN A 363 -20.42 7.25 -17.35
N MET A 364 -20.46 5.97 -17.75
CA MET A 364 -20.94 5.54 -19.08
C MET A 364 -21.89 4.32 -19.03
N PHE A 365 -22.92 4.36 -19.87
CA PHE A 365 -23.92 3.30 -19.99
C PHE A 365 -24.42 3.15 -21.43
N VAL A 366 -25.01 1.98 -21.74
CA VAL A 366 -25.55 1.66 -23.07
C VAL A 366 -27.03 1.33 -22.96
N THR A 367 -27.83 1.83 -23.91
CA THR A 367 -29.28 1.54 -24.03
C THR A 367 -29.61 0.90 -25.38
N GLY A 368 -30.54 -0.05 -25.39
CA GLY A 368 -31.06 -0.67 -26.62
C GLY A 368 -32.56 -0.42 -26.82
N GLY A 369 -32.97 -0.15 -28.06
CA GLY A 369 -34.33 0.24 -28.42
C GLY A 369 -35.07 -0.71 -29.37
N ASP A 370 -36.36 -0.43 -29.58
CA ASP A 370 -37.24 -1.10 -30.55
C ASP A 370 -36.92 -0.78 -32.02
N SER A 371 -36.23 0.32 -32.30
CA SER A 371 -35.65 0.63 -33.62
C SER A 371 -34.46 -0.25 -34.00
N GLY A 372 -34.05 -1.19 -33.13
CA GLY A 372 -32.81 -1.95 -33.27
C GLY A 372 -31.54 -1.10 -33.08
N ALA A 373 -31.68 0.14 -32.59
CA ALA A 373 -30.54 0.99 -32.27
C ALA A 373 -29.91 0.60 -30.92
N ILE A 374 -28.59 0.77 -30.84
CA ILE A 374 -27.81 0.70 -29.60
C ILE A 374 -27.11 2.05 -29.41
N SER A 375 -27.42 2.74 -28.31
CA SER A 375 -26.90 4.09 -28.00
C SER A 375 -25.94 4.05 -26.82
N LEU A 376 -24.76 4.65 -26.99
CA LEU A 376 -23.75 4.85 -25.95
C LEU A 376 -23.95 6.24 -25.32
N TRP A 377 -23.96 6.30 -24.00
CA TRP A 377 -24.16 7.52 -23.23
C TRP A 377 -23.00 7.77 -22.27
N ASP A 378 -22.62 9.04 -22.16
CA ASP A 378 -21.71 9.61 -21.17
C ASP A 378 -22.54 10.54 -20.30
N ILE A 379 -22.43 10.41 -18.98
CA ILE A 379 -23.19 11.18 -18.00
C ILE A 379 -22.96 12.69 -18.14
N ASN A 380 -21.79 13.11 -18.66
CA ASN A 380 -21.46 14.51 -18.92
C ASN A 380 -22.15 15.08 -20.18
N ARG A 381 -22.77 14.24 -21.02
CA ARG A 381 -23.35 14.63 -22.32
C ARG A 381 -24.87 14.43 -22.36
N LYS A 382 -25.62 15.51 -22.63
CA LYS A 382 -27.09 15.51 -22.76
C LYS A 382 -27.62 14.78 -24.03
N LYS A 383 -26.73 14.40 -24.94
CA LYS A 383 -26.98 13.64 -26.19
C LYS A 383 -26.15 12.34 -26.16
N PRO A 384 -26.55 11.26 -26.86
CA PRO A 384 -25.74 10.06 -26.93
C PRO A 384 -24.39 10.38 -27.57
N VAL A 385 -23.33 9.74 -27.10
CA VAL A 385 -21.95 9.91 -27.61
C VAL A 385 -21.84 9.32 -29.01
N PHE A 386 -22.45 8.15 -29.19
CA PHE A 386 -22.53 7.41 -30.44
C PHE A 386 -23.79 6.55 -30.45
N THR A 387 -24.28 6.19 -31.63
CA THR A 387 -25.42 5.28 -31.79
C THR A 387 -25.22 4.43 -33.03
N PHE A 388 -25.28 3.11 -32.85
CA PHE A 388 -25.23 2.15 -33.93
C PHE A 388 -26.67 1.80 -34.35
N PRO A 389 -27.12 2.16 -35.57
CA PRO A 389 -28.47 1.88 -36.04
C PRO A 389 -28.61 0.42 -36.50
N ILE A 390 -29.77 -0.20 -36.26
CA ILE A 390 -30.17 -1.52 -36.80
C ILE A 390 -29.12 -2.61 -36.51
N ALA A 391 -28.66 -2.70 -35.25
CA ALA A 391 -27.53 -3.52 -34.80
C ALA A 391 -27.74 -5.05 -34.96
N HIS A 392 -28.97 -5.52 -35.11
CA HIS A 392 -29.31 -6.92 -35.42
C HIS A 392 -29.94 -7.10 -36.82
N GLY A 393 -29.81 -6.10 -37.71
CA GLY A 393 -30.34 -6.15 -39.08
C GLY A 393 -31.87 -6.04 -39.18
N LEU A 394 -32.39 -6.21 -40.40
CA LEU A 394 -33.82 -6.15 -40.71
C LEU A 394 -34.43 -7.56 -40.78
N ASN A 395 -35.67 -7.66 -40.31
CA ASN A 395 -36.58 -8.79 -40.46
C ASN A 395 -37.59 -8.46 -41.58
N THR A 396 -37.47 -9.15 -42.71
CA THR A 396 -38.34 -8.99 -43.88
C THR A 396 -39.53 -9.94 -43.79
N VAL A 397 -40.74 -9.40 -43.71
CA VAL A 397 -42.00 -10.17 -43.71
C VAL A 397 -42.75 -9.89 -44.99
N ARG A 398 -42.85 -10.89 -45.87
CA ARG A 398 -43.61 -10.80 -47.11
C ARG A 398 -45.11 -10.81 -46.83
N SER A 399 -45.76 -9.67 -47.07
CA SER A 399 -47.21 -9.47 -47.02
C SER A 399 -47.81 -9.61 -48.41
N GLU A 400 -48.94 -10.31 -48.51
CA GLU A 400 -49.67 -10.48 -49.78
C GLU A 400 -50.31 -9.18 -50.29
N SER A 401 -50.53 -8.20 -49.40
CA SER A 401 -51.17 -6.90 -49.72
C SER A 401 -50.21 -5.72 -49.82
N GLU A 402 -49.03 -5.79 -49.19
CA GLU A 402 -48.08 -4.67 -49.07
C GLU A 402 -46.65 -4.99 -49.55
N GLY A 403 -46.37 -6.23 -49.98
CA GLY A 403 -45.05 -6.65 -50.40
C GLY A 403 -44.12 -6.96 -49.22
N ASP A 404 -42.82 -6.77 -49.41
CA ASP A 404 -41.80 -7.13 -48.41
C ASP A 404 -41.65 -6.05 -47.32
N ILE A 405 -42.33 -6.25 -46.20
CA ILE A 405 -42.32 -5.33 -45.05
C ILE A 405 -41.04 -5.55 -44.25
N ASN A 406 -40.11 -4.60 -44.31
CA ASN A 406 -38.91 -4.58 -43.49
C ASN A 406 -39.20 -3.98 -42.10
N THR A 407 -38.77 -4.69 -41.06
CA THR A 407 -38.87 -4.26 -39.65
C THR A 407 -37.51 -4.45 -38.94
N PRO A 408 -37.04 -3.53 -38.09
CA PRO A 408 -35.79 -3.74 -37.36
C PRO A 408 -35.93 -4.85 -36.30
N HIS A 409 -34.88 -5.65 -36.14
CA HIS A 409 -34.74 -6.55 -35.00
C HIS A 409 -34.55 -5.73 -33.70
N TRP A 410 -35.52 -5.78 -32.79
CA TRP A 410 -35.44 -5.02 -31.53
C TRP A 410 -34.32 -5.55 -30.65
N ILE A 411 -33.68 -4.69 -29.85
CA ILE A 411 -32.68 -5.15 -28.89
C ILE A 411 -33.39 -5.65 -27.63
N THR A 412 -33.53 -6.98 -27.51
CA THR A 412 -34.34 -7.62 -26.45
C THR A 412 -33.58 -7.85 -25.15
N ALA A 413 -32.25 -7.85 -25.21
CA ALA A 413 -31.36 -7.84 -24.04
C ALA A 413 -30.01 -7.21 -24.38
N ILE A 414 -29.41 -6.53 -23.40
CA ILE A 414 -27.99 -6.14 -23.38
C ILE A 414 -27.41 -6.60 -22.04
N ALA A 415 -26.15 -7.05 -22.05
CA ALA A 415 -25.35 -7.24 -20.85
C ALA A 415 -23.94 -6.70 -21.08
N THR A 416 -23.31 -6.13 -20.05
CA THR A 416 -21.92 -5.66 -20.11
C THR A 416 -21.05 -6.38 -19.09
N LEU A 417 -19.78 -6.59 -19.42
CA LEU A 417 -18.78 -6.97 -18.44
C LEU A 417 -18.38 -5.68 -17.70
N ARG A 418 -19.03 -5.46 -16.55
CA ARG A 418 -18.89 -4.23 -15.72
C ARG A 418 -17.42 -3.85 -15.49
N TYR A 419 -17.10 -2.57 -15.68
CA TYR A 419 -15.76 -1.98 -15.69
C TYR A 419 -14.83 -2.56 -16.78
N SER A 420 -15.35 -2.77 -18.00
CA SER A 420 -14.53 -3.13 -19.17
C SER A 420 -15.07 -2.59 -20.50
N ASP A 421 -14.29 -2.76 -21.57
CA ASP A 421 -14.63 -2.38 -22.93
C ASP A 421 -15.56 -3.36 -23.68
N VAL A 422 -16.05 -4.43 -23.04
CA VAL A 422 -16.88 -5.47 -23.69
C VAL A 422 -18.34 -5.45 -23.24
N PHE A 423 -19.26 -5.37 -24.22
CA PHE A 423 -20.68 -5.63 -24.00
C PHE A 423 -21.29 -6.53 -25.09
N VAL A 424 -22.47 -7.08 -24.80
CA VAL A 424 -23.14 -8.14 -25.56
C VAL A 424 -24.61 -7.77 -25.78
N SER A 425 -25.12 -7.92 -27.00
CA SER A 425 -26.54 -7.69 -27.35
C SER A 425 -27.23 -8.92 -27.91
N GLY A 426 -28.52 -9.04 -27.65
CA GLY A 426 -29.38 -10.12 -28.11
C GLY A 426 -30.67 -9.62 -28.75
N SER A 427 -31.16 -10.40 -29.71
CA SER A 427 -32.46 -10.22 -30.37
C SER A 427 -33.09 -11.59 -30.69
N TRP A 428 -33.79 -11.72 -31.81
CA TRP A 428 -34.36 -12.96 -32.34
C TRP A 428 -33.87 -13.33 -33.75
N ASP A 429 -32.89 -12.60 -34.30
CA ASP A 429 -32.26 -12.88 -35.61
C ASP A 429 -31.45 -14.19 -35.63
N GLY A 430 -31.35 -14.88 -34.50
CA GLY A 430 -30.61 -16.13 -34.34
C GLY A 430 -29.16 -15.94 -33.90
N PHE A 431 -28.73 -14.70 -33.60
CA PHE A 431 -27.37 -14.38 -33.17
C PHE A 431 -27.34 -13.52 -31.91
N VAL A 432 -26.30 -13.73 -31.10
CA VAL A 432 -25.89 -12.83 -30.02
C VAL A 432 -24.60 -12.15 -30.47
N ARG A 433 -24.54 -10.81 -30.42
CA ARG A 433 -23.39 -10.02 -30.89
C ARG A 433 -22.56 -9.53 -29.72
N VAL A 434 -21.24 -9.60 -29.86
CA VAL A 434 -20.27 -9.03 -28.93
C VAL A 434 -19.70 -7.76 -29.54
N TRP A 435 -19.59 -6.71 -28.73
CA TRP A 435 -19.16 -5.38 -29.13
C TRP A 435 -17.98 -4.92 -28.27
N LYS A 436 -17.04 -4.21 -28.91
CA LYS A 436 -15.89 -3.57 -28.28
C LYS A 436 -16.09 -2.05 -28.26
N LEU A 437 -15.84 -1.43 -27.12
CA LEU A 437 -15.68 0.02 -26.98
C LEU A 437 -14.32 0.46 -27.53
N ALA A 438 -14.29 1.54 -28.32
CA ALA A 438 -13.06 2.07 -28.90
C ALA A 438 -12.09 2.61 -27.83
N SER A 439 -10.82 2.77 -28.20
CA SER A 439 -9.75 3.28 -27.31
C SER A 439 -9.99 4.72 -26.83
N ASP A 440 -10.79 5.50 -27.54
CA ASP A 440 -11.21 6.86 -27.18
C ASP A 440 -12.50 6.92 -26.34
N ASN A 441 -13.13 5.77 -26.07
CA ASN A 441 -14.45 5.60 -25.44
C ASN A 441 -15.61 6.34 -26.13
N LYS A 442 -15.44 6.88 -27.36
CA LYS A 442 -16.48 7.64 -28.06
C LYS A 442 -17.28 6.83 -29.07
N SER A 443 -16.85 5.62 -29.43
CA SER A 443 -17.53 4.74 -30.38
C SER A 443 -17.41 3.26 -29.98
N PHE A 444 -18.14 2.38 -30.66
CA PHE A 444 -18.03 0.93 -30.49
C PHE A 444 -18.21 0.17 -31.82
N SER A 445 -17.64 -1.02 -31.92
CA SER A 445 -17.69 -1.89 -33.11
C SER A 445 -18.05 -3.35 -32.75
N GLN A 446 -18.59 -4.11 -33.70
CA GLN A 446 -18.87 -5.53 -33.52
C GLN A 446 -17.56 -6.34 -33.65
N ILE A 447 -17.28 -7.23 -32.71
CA ILE A 447 -16.09 -8.09 -32.73
C ILE A 447 -16.41 -9.58 -32.97
N ALA A 448 -17.57 -10.06 -32.50
CA ALA A 448 -17.96 -11.46 -32.66
C ALA A 448 -19.48 -11.64 -32.77
N GLN A 449 -19.90 -12.79 -33.30
CA GLN A 449 -21.30 -13.22 -33.37
C GLN A 449 -21.43 -14.70 -32.98
N ILE A 450 -22.39 -15.01 -32.12
CA ILE A 450 -22.59 -16.35 -31.52
C ILE A 450 -23.91 -16.93 -32.02
N PRO A 451 -23.95 -18.14 -32.61
CA PRO A 451 -25.16 -18.71 -33.20
C PRO A 451 -26.11 -19.31 -32.14
N VAL A 452 -27.26 -18.64 -31.96
CA VAL A 452 -28.22 -18.90 -30.87
C VAL A 452 -29.66 -18.93 -31.39
N LYS A 453 -30.15 -20.13 -31.72
CA LYS A 453 -31.52 -20.38 -32.21
C LYS A 453 -32.59 -20.21 -31.13
N GLY A 454 -33.07 -18.99 -30.91
CA GLY A 454 -34.14 -18.64 -29.98
C GLY A 454 -34.42 -17.13 -29.95
N ILE A 455 -35.44 -16.71 -29.17
CA ILE A 455 -35.55 -15.30 -28.76
C ILE A 455 -34.72 -15.12 -27.49
N VAL A 456 -33.78 -14.18 -27.50
CA VAL A 456 -32.92 -13.87 -26.36
C VAL A 456 -33.67 -12.96 -25.38
N ASN A 457 -34.17 -13.51 -24.28
CA ASN A 457 -34.95 -12.76 -23.29
C ASN A 457 -34.08 -12.15 -22.17
N SER A 458 -32.92 -12.73 -21.91
CA SER A 458 -31.98 -12.29 -20.87
C SER A 458 -30.57 -12.76 -21.20
N LEU A 459 -29.59 -11.89 -20.95
CA LEU A 459 -28.16 -12.14 -21.09
C LEU A 459 -27.48 -11.81 -19.76
N GLN A 460 -26.40 -12.52 -19.42
CA GLN A 460 -25.46 -12.04 -18.41
C GLN A 460 -24.05 -12.55 -18.69
N ILE A 461 -23.06 -11.68 -18.51
CA ILE A 461 -21.63 -11.96 -18.65
C ILE A 461 -20.90 -11.60 -17.35
N LYS A 462 -20.02 -12.48 -16.85
CA LYS A 462 -19.16 -12.24 -15.67
C LYS A 462 -17.84 -12.99 -15.77
N THR A 463 -16.75 -12.34 -15.33
CA THR A 463 -15.43 -12.98 -15.17
C THR A 463 -15.26 -13.53 -13.75
N MET A 464 -14.92 -14.81 -13.65
CA MET A 464 -14.65 -15.52 -12.39
C MET A 464 -13.21 -15.32 -11.92
N PHE A 465 -13.02 -14.73 -10.74
CA PHE A 465 -11.76 -14.79 -10.00
C PHE A 465 -11.79 -15.97 -9.00
N PRO A 466 -10.68 -16.68 -8.74
CA PRO A 466 -9.33 -16.46 -9.26
C PRO A 466 -9.05 -17.14 -10.63
N SER A 467 -10.02 -17.85 -11.22
CA SER A 467 -9.78 -18.68 -12.41
C SER A 467 -9.68 -17.95 -13.76
N ASN A 468 -9.84 -16.62 -13.76
CA ASN A 468 -9.96 -15.71 -14.90
C ASN A 468 -10.74 -16.30 -16.10
N ARG A 469 -12.01 -16.67 -15.86
CA ARG A 469 -12.92 -17.28 -16.85
C ARG A 469 -14.18 -16.44 -17.02
N THR A 470 -14.44 -15.96 -18.24
CA THR A 470 -15.59 -15.08 -18.54
C THR A 470 -16.78 -15.88 -19.07
N LEU A 471 -17.72 -16.20 -18.17
CA LEU A 471 -18.95 -16.93 -18.48
C LEU A 471 -19.97 -16.02 -19.16
N LEU A 472 -20.58 -16.49 -20.25
CA LEU A 472 -21.78 -15.92 -20.84
C LEU A 472 -22.95 -16.90 -20.65
N VAL A 473 -24.05 -16.44 -20.05
CA VAL A 473 -25.27 -17.24 -19.86
C VAL A 473 -26.45 -16.56 -20.54
N ILE A 474 -27.23 -17.34 -21.30
CA ILE A 474 -28.22 -16.85 -22.27
C ILE A 474 -29.57 -17.54 -22.02
N GLY A 475 -30.58 -16.77 -21.62
CA GLY A 475 -31.95 -17.25 -21.39
C GLY A 475 -32.80 -17.17 -22.66
N LEU A 476 -33.23 -18.33 -23.18
CA LEU A 476 -33.93 -18.43 -24.46
C LEU A 476 -35.41 -18.82 -24.33
N GLY A 477 -36.23 -18.13 -25.11
CA GLY A 477 -37.67 -18.39 -25.23
C GLY A 477 -38.11 -18.70 -26.66
N GLN A 478 -39.26 -19.38 -26.77
CA GLN A 478 -40.10 -19.35 -27.98
C GLN A 478 -40.79 -17.99 -28.20
N GLU A 479 -40.93 -17.19 -27.15
CA GLU A 479 -41.74 -15.96 -27.11
C GLU A 479 -41.04 -14.89 -26.26
N LEU A 480 -41.29 -13.61 -26.58
CA LEU A 480 -40.74 -12.45 -25.88
C LEU A 480 -41.13 -12.42 -24.38
N ARG A 481 -40.21 -11.92 -23.56
CA ARG A 481 -40.33 -11.80 -22.09
C ARG A 481 -41.67 -11.22 -21.59
N ILE A 482 -42.16 -10.12 -22.17
CA ILE A 482 -43.38 -9.42 -21.69
C ILE A 482 -44.70 -10.05 -22.15
N GLY A 483 -44.74 -10.56 -23.39
CA GLY A 483 -45.99 -10.86 -24.09
C GLY A 483 -45.78 -11.66 -25.38
N ARG A 484 -46.88 -12.14 -25.96
CA ARG A 484 -46.88 -13.06 -27.12
C ARG A 484 -47.02 -12.36 -28.48
N TRP A 485 -46.38 -11.20 -28.63
CA TRP A 485 -46.40 -10.45 -29.91
C TRP A 485 -45.59 -11.14 -30.99
N LEU A 486 -44.44 -11.72 -30.63
CA LEU A 486 -43.61 -12.55 -31.49
C LEU A 486 -43.48 -13.95 -30.88
N ARG A 487 -43.64 -14.99 -31.71
CA ARG A 487 -43.42 -16.39 -31.32
C ARG A 487 -42.77 -17.20 -32.44
N LEU A 488 -41.55 -17.65 -32.22
CA LEU A 488 -40.82 -18.51 -33.17
C LEU A 488 -41.30 -19.95 -33.06
N LYS A 489 -41.89 -20.49 -34.13
CA LYS A 489 -42.29 -21.90 -34.23
C LYS A 489 -41.05 -22.74 -34.58
N GLY A 490 -40.69 -23.70 -33.72
CA GLY A 490 -39.58 -24.64 -33.94
C GLY A 490 -38.41 -24.50 -32.96
N THR A 491 -38.29 -23.39 -32.23
CA THR A 491 -37.30 -23.24 -31.15
C THR A 491 -37.76 -23.95 -29.86
N LYS A 492 -36.81 -24.26 -28.96
CA LYS A 492 -37.09 -24.93 -27.68
C LYS A 492 -36.63 -24.04 -26.52
N ASN A 493 -37.48 -23.87 -25.50
CA ASN A 493 -37.12 -23.15 -24.28
C ASN A 493 -35.91 -23.85 -23.63
N CYS A 494 -34.83 -23.10 -23.39
CA CYS A 494 -33.60 -23.61 -22.80
C CYS A 494 -32.76 -22.44 -22.27
N THR A 495 -31.78 -22.75 -21.43
CA THR A 495 -30.69 -21.83 -21.11
C THR A 495 -29.42 -22.40 -21.74
N LYS A 496 -28.67 -21.55 -22.45
CA LYS A 496 -27.32 -21.85 -22.92
C LYS A 496 -26.31 -21.23 -21.96
N ALA A 497 -25.22 -21.94 -21.67
CA ALA A 497 -24.05 -21.38 -21.02
C ALA A 497 -22.84 -21.64 -21.93
N GLU A 498 -22.00 -20.62 -22.08
CA GLU A 498 -20.86 -20.64 -23.00
C GLU A 498 -19.64 -19.99 -22.35
N LEU A 499 -18.50 -20.70 -22.47
CA LEU A 499 -17.19 -20.30 -21.96
C LEU A 499 -16.13 -21.24 -22.55
N GLN A 500 -15.17 -20.67 -23.28
CA GLN A 500 -13.75 -20.74 -22.89
C GLN A 500 -12.89 -19.90 -23.85
N ALA A 501 -12.70 -18.63 -23.49
CA ALA A 501 -11.38 -18.04 -23.61
C ALA A 501 -10.70 -18.22 -22.23
N PRO A 502 -9.52 -18.87 -22.14
CA PRO A 502 -8.67 -18.67 -20.99
C PRO A 502 -8.12 -17.24 -21.06
N PHE A 503 -8.25 -16.47 -19.98
CA PHE A 503 -7.47 -15.24 -19.87
C PHE A 503 -5.99 -15.64 -19.85
N SER A 504 -5.19 -15.15 -20.81
CA SER A 504 -3.75 -15.41 -20.83
C SER A 504 -3.10 -14.69 -19.65
N ALA A 505 -2.97 -15.37 -18.52
CA ALA A 505 -2.23 -14.88 -17.35
C ALA A 505 -0.70 -15.03 -17.54
N SER A 506 -0.23 -14.78 -18.77
CA SER A 506 1.15 -15.00 -19.20
C SER A 506 1.55 -14.13 -20.41
N GLN A 507 1.15 -12.86 -20.40
CA GLN A 507 1.91 -11.72 -20.92
C GLN A 507 1.14 -10.43 -20.60
N LEU A 508 1.79 -9.47 -19.93
CA LEU A 508 1.45 -8.07 -20.18
C LEU A 508 1.88 -7.75 -21.62
N THR A 509 1.41 -6.64 -22.18
CA THR A 509 1.94 -6.25 -23.50
C THR A 509 3.45 -6.10 -23.41
N VAL A 510 4.17 -6.46 -24.48
CA VAL A 510 5.64 -6.27 -24.53
C VAL A 510 5.98 -4.84 -24.16
N GLN A 511 5.17 -3.86 -24.58
CA GLN A 511 5.30 -2.44 -24.24
C GLN A 511 5.12 -2.13 -22.74
N GLU A 512 4.23 -2.77 -21.99
CA GLU A 512 4.10 -2.55 -20.54
C GLU A 512 5.27 -3.19 -19.77
N GLU A 513 5.69 -4.39 -20.18
CA GLU A 513 6.86 -5.06 -19.58
C GLU A 513 8.17 -4.33 -19.95
N GLU A 514 8.23 -3.73 -21.14
CA GLU A 514 9.31 -2.89 -21.65
C GLU A 514 9.29 -1.48 -21.03
N GLN A 515 8.12 -0.91 -20.68
CA GLN A 515 8.02 0.33 -19.90
C GLN A 515 8.38 0.13 -18.43
N LEU A 516 8.00 -1.01 -17.81
CA LEU A 516 8.53 -1.40 -16.50
C LEU A 516 10.05 -1.54 -16.56
N TYR A 517 10.55 -2.18 -17.62
CA TYR A 517 11.96 -2.39 -17.85
C TYR A 517 12.70 -1.06 -18.05
N GLU A 518 12.21 -0.14 -18.89
CA GLU A 518 12.79 1.19 -19.10
C GLU A 518 12.75 2.02 -17.82
N ALA A 519 11.65 1.99 -17.06
CA ALA A 519 11.57 2.68 -15.78
C ALA A 519 12.59 2.14 -14.76
N ALA A 520 12.71 0.81 -14.63
CA ALA A 520 13.69 0.15 -13.77
C ALA A 520 15.14 0.29 -14.28
N GLU A 521 15.34 0.38 -15.59
CA GLU A 521 16.65 0.61 -16.21
C GLU A 521 17.08 2.07 -16.08
N GLN A 522 16.18 3.05 -16.16
CA GLN A 522 16.44 4.43 -15.75
C GLN A 522 16.81 4.48 -14.25
N LEU A 523 16.11 3.72 -13.41
CA LEU A 523 16.39 3.55 -11.97
C LEU A 523 17.81 3.04 -11.67
N LEU A 524 18.33 2.14 -12.51
CA LEU A 524 19.62 1.48 -12.28
C LEU A 524 20.80 2.04 -13.11
N ARG A 525 20.54 2.70 -14.24
CA ARG A 525 21.55 3.42 -15.05
C ARG A 525 21.81 4.85 -14.58
N THR A 526 20.96 5.43 -13.74
CA THR A 526 21.17 6.83 -13.29
C THR A 526 22.27 6.94 -12.25
N ASP A 527 23.40 7.53 -12.66
CA ASP A 527 24.38 8.15 -11.77
C ASP A 527 23.97 9.58 -11.35
N SER A 528 22.77 10.03 -11.73
CA SER A 528 22.15 11.28 -11.27
C SER A 528 21.44 11.17 -9.92
N ILE A 529 21.19 9.95 -9.40
CA ILE A 529 20.54 9.78 -8.08
C ILE A 529 21.34 10.49 -7.00
N LYS A 530 22.66 10.30 -6.94
CA LYS A 530 23.60 10.97 -6.01
C LYS A 530 23.92 12.43 -6.39
N LYS A 531 23.11 13.08 -7.24
CA LYS A 531 23.32 14.45 -7.75
C LYS A 531 22.18 15.43 -7.47
N SER A 532 20.93 14.99 -7.27
CA SER A 532 19.90 15.90 -6.74
C SER A 532 18.80 15.18 -5.96
N CYS A 533 18.33 15.87 -4.90
CA CYS A 533 17.23 15.42 -4.06
C CYS A 533 15.95 15.21 -4.88
N SER A 534 15.68 16.12 -5.83
CA SER A 534 14.55 16.01 -6.78
C SER A 534 14.61 14.74 -7.63
N SER A 535 15.79 14.33 -8.13
CA SER A 535 15.96 13.09 -8.90
C SER A 535 15.63 11.86 -8.05
N CYS A 536 16.09 11.86 -6.80
CA CYS A 536 15.82 10.78 -5.86
C CYS A 536 14.32 10.68 -5.51
N ILE A 537 13.66 11.80 -5.20
CA ILE A 537 12.22 11.83 -4.88
C ILE A 537 11.38 11.40 -6.09
N SER A 538 11.67 11.90 -7.30
CA SER A 538 10.98 11.45 -8.52
C SER A 538 11.15 9.96 -8.78
N LEU A 539 12.33 9.42 -8.50
CA LEU A 539 12.63 7.99 -8.59
C LEU A 539 11.88 7.16 -7.54
N LEU A 540 11.77 7.65 -6.30
CA LEU A 540 10.93 7.03 -5.27
C LEU A 540 9.43 7.10 -5.62
N GLN A 541 8.98 8.12 -6.36
CA GLN A 541 7.60 8.18 -6.85
C GLN A 541 7.35 7.15 -7.95
N ILE A 542 8.36 6.84 -8.77
CA ILE A 542 8.31 5.72 -9.73
C ILE A 542 8.28 4.39 -8.96
N ALA A 543 9.19 4.20 -7.99
CA ALA A 543 9.21 3.00 -7.15
C ALA A 543 7.88 2.76 -6.41
N LYS A 544 7.23 3.81 -5.88
CA LYS A 544 5.90 3.71 -5.26
C LYS A 544 4.80 3.34 -6.25
N LYS A 545 4.82 3.87 -7.48
CA LYS A 545 3.87 3.45 -8.54
C LYS A 545 4.07 1.99 -8.91
N LEU A 546 5.33 1.55 -9.02
CA LEU A 546 5.69 0.16 -9.30
C LEU A 546 5.35 -0.79 -8.15
N SER A 547 5.40 -0.35 -6.89
CA SER A 547 5.15 -1.20 -5.72
C SER A 547 3.69 -1.65 -5.56
N TYR A 548 2.73 -1.02 -6.25
CA TYR A 548 1.33 -1.48 -6.32
C TYR A 548 1.08 -2.56 -7.38
N LEU A 549 2.07 -2.87 -8.23
CA LEU A 549 1.96 -3.94 -9.23
C LEU A 549 2.06 -5.33 -8.57
N PRO A 550 1.54 -6.40 -9.21
CA PRO A 550 1.73 -7.76 -8.72
C PRO A 550 3.21 -8.07 -8.54
N GLU A 551 3.63 -8.34 -7.30
CA GLU A 551 5.06 -8.36 -6.93
C GLU A 551 5.88 -9.42 -7.69
N GLY A 552 5.26 -10.54 -8.06
CA GLY A 552 5.86 -11.56 -8.93
C GLY A 552 6.14 -11.10 -10.37
N MET A 553 5.72 -9.90 -10.77
CA MET A 553 6.20 -9.18 -11.95
C MET A 553 7.33 -8.21 -11.58
N LEU A 554 7.17 -7.45 -10.49
CA LEU A 554 8.18 -6.47 -10.04
C LEU A 554 9.53 -7.14 -9.75
N ILE A 555 9.51 -8.27 -9.03
CA ILE A 555 10.70 -9.12 -8.81
C ILE A 555 11.29 -9.54 -10.17
N LYS A 556 10.49 -10.05 -11.11
CA LYS A 556 11.01 -10.45 -12.45
C LYS A 556 11.62 -9.30 -13.24
N ALA A 557 11.09 -8.09 -13.12
CA ALA A 557 11.65 -6.90 -13.74
C ALA A 557 13.00 -6.54 -13.10
N LEU A 558 13.07 -6.47 -11.76
CA LEU A 558 14.30 -6.20 -11.01
C LEU A 558 15.38 -7.26 -11.29
N VAL A 559 15.04 -8.55 -11.22
CA VAL A 559 15.90 -9.69 -11.59
C VAL A 559 16.44 -9.52 -13.01
N ARG A 560 15.61 -9.11 -13.98
CA ARG A 560 16.03 -8.92 -15.38
C ARG A 560 16.98 -7.74 -15.54
N VAL A 561 16.73 -6.60 -14.88
CA VAL A 561 17.66 -5.46 -14.97
C VAL A 561 18.97 -5.78 -14.24
N CYS A 562 18.93 -6.40 -13.05
CA CYS A 562 20.11 -6.87 -12.33
C CYS A 562 20.99 -7.81 -13.19
N LYS A 563 20.38 -8.81 -13.85
CA LYS A 563 21.07 -9.69 -14.80
C LYS A 563 21.63 -8.98 -16.05
N ARG A 564 21.09 -7.81 -16.43
CA ARG A 564 21.51 -7.04 -17.61
C ARG A 564 22.46 -5.88 -17.28
N THR A 565 22.57 -5.43 -16.03
CA THR A 565 23.63 -4.52 -15.59
C THR A 565 24.96 -5.24 -15.36
N GLN A 566 24.93 -6.56 -15.19
CA GLN A 566 26.11 -7.42 -14.96
C GLN A 566 26.98 -6.98 -13.76
N LYS A 567 26.38 -6.29 -12.78
CA LYS A 567 27.09 -5.82 -11.57
C LYS A 567 27.19 -6.87 -10.46
N VAL A 568 26.34 -7.89 -10.50
CA VAL A 568 26.26 -8.98 -9.51
C VAL A 568 25.83 -10.24 -10.25
N ASP A 569 26.26 -11.42 -9.80
CA ASP A 569 25.85 -12.68 -10.43
C ASP A 569 24.32 -12.88 -10.47
N SER A 570 23.91 -13.59 -11.52
CA SER A 570 22.55 -13.95 -11.87
C SER A 570 21.82 -14.80 -10.84
N GLU A 571 22.49 -15.49 -9.92
CA GLU A 571 21.87 -16.19 -8.78
C GLU A 571 21.49 -15.20 -7.66
N VAL A 572 22.40 -14.27 -7.32
CA VAL A 572 22.15 -13.21 -6.32
C VAL A 572 20.95 -12.36 -6.76
N CYS A 573 20.94 -11.96 -8.04
CA CYS A 573 19.82 -11.28 -8.69
C CYS A 573 18.47 -12.04 -8.64
N GLN A 574 18.43 -13.33 -8.29
CA GLN A 574 17.20 -14.13 -8.15
C GLN A 574 16.79 -14.35 -6.68
N GLY A 575 17.74 -14.28 -5.75
CA GLY A 575 17.51 -14.52 -4.33
C GLY A 575 17.11 -13.28 -3.53
N GLU A 576 17.48 -12.09 -4.00
CA GLU A 576 17.22 -10.82 -3.31
C GLU A 576 15.72 -10.46 -3.26
N GLN A 577 15.08 -10.70 -2.11
CA GLN A 577 13.68 -10.35 -1.85
C GLN A 577 13.55 -8.89 -1.41
N LEU A 578 13.63 -7.96 -2.37
CA LEU A 578 13.47 -6.53 -2.12
C LEU A 578 12.06 -6.23 -1.55
N THR A 579 11.96 -5.81 -0.29
CA THR A 579 10.67 -5.50 0.38
C THR A 579 10.11 -4.16 -0.04
N VAL A 580 9.58 -4.09 -1.28
CA VAL A 580 8.99 -2.87 -1.85
C VAL A 580 7.69 -2.45 -1.14
N SER A 581 7.14 -3.30 -0.26
CA SER A 581 5.96 -3.03 0.57
C SER A 581 6.10 -1.76 1.43
N SER A 582 7.29 -1.48 2.00
CA SER A 582 7.50 -0.26 2.79
C SER A 582 7.34 1.03 1.98
N VAL A 583 7.59 0.97 0.67
CA VAL A 583 7.42 2.12 -0.24
C VAL A 583 5.93 2.42 -0.49
N GLN A 584 5.03 1.44 -0.27
CA GLN A 584 3.58 1.63 -0.40
C GLN A 584 3.00 2.56 0.70
N THR A 585 3.54 2.51 1.92
CA THR A 585 3.06 3.31 3.07
C THR A 585 3.75 4.68 3.15
N MET A 586 5.07 4.73 2.91
CA MET A 586 5.93 5.92 2.95
C MET A 586 5.37 7.16 2.20
N THR A 587 5.43 8.36 2.81
CA THR A 587 5.14 9.63 2.11
C THR A 587 6.35 10.11 1.29
N VAL A 588 6.39 9.69 0.02
CA VAL A 588 7.53 9.93 -0.88
C VAL A 588 7.87 11.41 -1.09
N SER A 589 6.87 12.28 -1.24
CA SER A 589 7.07 13.73 -1.36
C SER A 589 7.19 14.43 0.00
N GLY A 590 6.87 13.75 1.09
CA GLY A 590 6.95 14.25 2.47
C GLY A 590 8.29 13.96 3.13
N ARG A 591 8.31 14.03 4.47
CA ARG A 591 9.50 13.77 5.31
C ARG A 591 10.11 12.40 4.99
N ASP A 592 9.29 11.36 4.89
CA ASP A 592 9.75 9.98 4.83
C ASP A 592 10.62 9.71 3.58
N GLY A 593 10.20 10.22 2.41
CA GLY A 593 10.97 10.10 1.18
C GLY A 593 12.25 10.96 1.16
N HIS A 594 12.23 12.16 1.75
CA HIS A 594 13.43 12.96 1.95
C HIS A 594 14.43 12.23 2.88
N LEU A 595 13.93 11.65 3.98
CA LEU A 595 14.71 10.88 4.95
C LEU A 595 15.38 9.66 4.29
N MET A 596 14.65 8.90 3.45
CA MET A 596 15.24 7.75 2.75
C MET A 596 16.27 8.18 1.69
N CYS A 597 16.01 9.28 0.98
CA CYS A 597 16.96 9.87 0.04
C CYS A 597 18.22 10.47 0.71
N ALA A 598 18.12 10.94 1.95
CA ALA A 598 19.27 11.35 2.75
C ALA A 598 20.04 10.14 3.27
N ALA A 599 19.38 9.30 4.09
CA ALA A 599 20.03 8.25 4.87
C ALA A 599 20.54 7.04 4.04
N VAL A 600 19.82 6.62 2.99
CA VAL A 600 20.19 5.41 2.20
C VAL A 600 20.99 5.76 0.95
N LEU A 601 20.76 6.96 0.38
CA LEU A 601 21.28 7.34 -0.94
C LEU A 601 22.24 8.54 -0.91
N ASN A 602 22.30 9.30 0.20
CA ASN A 602 23.06 10.54 0.34
C ASN A 602 22.84 11.50 -0.85
N SER A 603 21.55 11.79 -1.09
CA SER A 603 21.01 12.52 -2.23
C SER A 603 20.18 13.76 -1.86
N CYS A 604 19.69 13.82 -0.62
CA CYS A 604 18.94 14.94 -0.03
C CYS A 604 19.68 15.44 1.23
N PRO A 605 19.49 16.70 1.64
CA PRO A 605 19.86 17.12 2.99
C PRO A 605 19.02 16.32 4.02
N TYR A 606 19.57 16.10 5.21
CA TYR A 606 18.87 15.35 6.25
C TYR A 606 17.73 16.23 6.82
N PRO A 607 16.48 15.74 6.93
CA PRO A 607 15.39 16.54 7.48
C PRO A 607 15.58 16.82 8.97
N GLU A 608 15.22 18.04 9.42
CA GLU A 608 15.37 18.45 10.82
C GLU A 608 14.62 17.50 11.77
N VAL A 609 15.18 17.27 12.97
CA VAL A 609 14.68 16.29 13.96
C VAL A 609 13.22 16.56 14.32
N GLN A 610 12.39 15.53 14.50
CA GLN A 610 11.04 15.76 15.05
C GLN A 610 11.15 16.12 16.53
N ASP A 611 10.63 17.29 16.91
CA ASP A 611 10.57 17.71 18.32
C ASP A 611 9.89 16.65 19.19
N TRP A 612 10.64 16.10 20.15
CA TRP A 612 10.14 15.25 21.22
C TRP A 612 11.12 15.33 22.39
N GLU A 613 10.62 15.78 23.54
CA GLU A 613 11.31 15.63 24.82
C GLU A 613 10.90 14.27 25.41
N VAL A 614 11.88 13.42 25.72
CA VAL A 614 11.62 12.13 26.36
C VAL A 614 11.10 12.36 27.79
N GLU A 615 9.96 11.75 28.14
CA GLU A 615 9.37 11.92 29.47
C GLU A 615 10.16 11.17 30.54
N PHE A 616 10.72 11.91 31.50
CA PHE A 616 11.51 11.34 32.60
C PHE A 616 10.75 11.37 33.94
N PRO A 617 10.54 10.21 34.61
CA PRO A 617 9.78 10.16 35.87
C PRO A 617 10.37 11.01 37.01
N LYS A 618 11.68 11.28 36.96
CA LYS A 618 12.38 12.19 37.88
C LYS A 618 13.38 13.04 37.11
N LYS A 619 13.73 14.22 37.65
CA LYS A 619 14.75 15.12 37.07
C LYS A 619 16.16 14.72 37.53
N LYS A 620 17.18 14.94 36.68
CA LYS A 620 18.59 14.60 36.95
C LYS A 620 19.04 15.15 38.33
N PRO A 621 19.57 14.32 39.23
CA PRO A 621 19.98 14.76 40.57
C PRO A 621 21.17 15.72 40.50
N LYS A 622 21.04 16.90 41.11
CA LYS A 622 22.10 17.94 41.11
C LYS A 622 23.41 17.46 41.76
N ASN A 623 23.31 16.63 42.79
CA ASN A 623 24.41 15.98 43.47
C ASN A 623 24.12 14.48 43.56
N TYR A 624 25.10 13.65 43.24
CA TYR A 624 25.04 12.18 43.34
C TYR A 624 26.35 11.65 43.95
N PRO A 625 26.32 10.52 44.69
CA PRO A 625 27.52 9.95 45.29
C PRO A 625 28.40 9.30 44.21
N ARG A 626 29.47 9.99 43.79
CA ARG A 626 30.52 9.38 42.97
C ARG A 626 31.20 8.24 43.74
N ARG A 627 30.96 7.01 43.30
CA ARG A 627 31.71 5.83 43.77
C ARG A 627 33.20 6.02 43.46
N LYS A 628 34.08 5.47 44.30
CA LYS A 628 35.53 5.50 44.10
C LYS A 628 36.04 4.08 43.88
N SER A 629 36.88 3.89 42.87
CA SER A 629 37.63 2.65 42.66
C SER A 629 38.39 2.26 43.91
N LYS A 630 38.47 0.94 44.17
CA LYS A 630 39.32 0.35 45.21
C LYS A 630 40.54 -0.40 44.64
N GLY A 631 40.85 -0.19 43.36
CA GLY A 631 41.94 -0.86 42.66
C GLY A 631 41.74 -2.38 42.51
N LYS A 632 40.49 -2.85 42.54
CA LYS A 632 40.13 -4.26 42.34
C LYS A 632 39.33 -4.38 41.06
N THR A 633 39.76 -5.29 40.18
CA THR A 633 39.13 -5.51 38.88
C THR A 633 38.58 -6.93 38.73
N PHE A 634 37.66 -7.08 37.78
CA PHE A 634 37.24 -8.35 37.19
C PHE A 634 37.33 -8.26 35.65
N THR A 635 37.27 -9.40 34.97
CA THR A 635 37.39 -9.47 33.50
C THR A 635 36.02 -9.70 32.85
N VAL A 636 35.76 -9.01 31.73
CA VAL A 636 34.60 -9.26 30.86
C VAL A 636 35.09 -9.46 29.43
N LEU A 637 34.53 -10.46 28.74
CA LEU A 637 34.75 -10.73 27.32
C LEU A 637 33.66 -10.03 26.49
N GLN A 638 34.02 -9.41 25.37
CA GLN A 638 33.08 -9.05 24.31
C GLN A 638 33.41 -9.76 23.01
N LEU A 639 32.39 -10.39 22.44
CA LEU A 639 32.35 -10.98 21.12
C LEU A 639 31.38 -10.16 20.26
N SER A 640 31.68 -9.97 18.97
CA SER A 640 30.86 -9.16 18.06
C SER A 640 30.99 -9.65 16.62
N ASP A 641 29.95 -9.44 15.81
CA ASP A 641 29.97 -9.59 14.35
C ASP A 641 30.60 -10.94 13.94
N TRP A 642 29.91 -11.99 14.37
CA TRP A 642 30.36 -13.38 14.39
C TRP A 642 30.36 -14.02 13.00
N HIS A 643 29.33 -13.71 12.19
CA HIS A 643 29.12 -14.11 10.80
C HIS A 643 29.76 -15.46 10.43
N ILE A 644 29.23 -16.54 11.00
CA ILE A 644 29.75 -17.87 10.73
C ILE A 644 29.30 -18.35 9.34
N ASP A 645 30.25 -18.74 8.50
CA ASP A 645 29.92 -19.38 7.23
C ASP A 645 30.02 -20.93 7.34
N PRO A 646 28.89 -21.66 7.42
CA PRO A 646 28.90 -23.12 7.45
C PRO A 646 29.24 -23.75 6.08
N GLU A 647 29.23 -22.96 5.00
CA GLU A 647 29.59 -23.40 3.65
C GLU A 647 31.04 -23.03 3.26
N TYR A 648 31.79 -22.41 4.17
CA TYR A 648 33.21 -22.08 3.97
C TYR A 648 34.02 -23.35 3.69
N GLN A 649 34.78 -23.34 2.59
CA GLN A 649 35.63 -24.48 2.21
C GLN A 649 37.06 -24.03 1.90
N ALA A 650 38.04 -24.58 2.60
CA ALA A 650 39.46 -24.41 2.28
C ALA A 650 39.78 -24.90 0.86
N GLY A 651 40.66 -24.19 0.14
CA GLY A 651 41.01 -24.48 -1.25
C GLY A 651 39.95 -24.08 -2.29
N SER A 652 38.94 -23.31 -1.86
CA SER A 652 37.98 -22.63 -2.75
C SER A 652 38.52 -21.27 -3.25
N GLU A 653 37.82 -20.59 -4.16
CA GLU A 653 38.20 -19.27 -4.67
C GLU A 653 37.88 -18.13 -3.68
N VAL A 654 38.85 -17.24 -3.47
CA VAL A 654 38.78 -16.05 -2.60
C VAL A 654 38.23 -14.82 -3.34
N LEU A 655 38.42 -14.75 -4.66
CA LEU A 655 38.02 -13.63 -5.53
C LEU A 655 36.96 -14.08 -6.55
N CYS A 656 35.69 -13.74 -6.29
CA CYS A 656 34.54 -14.21 -7.07
C CYS A 656 33.49 -13.10 -7.32
N ASP A 657 32.64 -13.28 -8.34
CA ASP A 657 31.61 -12.29 -8.77
C ASP A 657 30.36 -12.21 -7.84
N LYS A 658 30.50 -12.59 -6.57
CA LYS A 658 29.42 -12.64 -5.56
C LYS A 658 29.83 -11.87 -4.29
N PRO A 659 28.88 -11.32 -3.51
CA PRO A 659 29.21 -10.51 -2.32
C PRO A 659 29.97 -11.24 -1.20
N ILE A 660 29.97 -12.58 -1.18
CA ILE A 660 30.89 -13.41 -0.39
C ILE A 660 31.43 -14.56 -1.25
N CYS A 661 32.67 -14.96 -0.97
CA CYS A 661 33.40 -16.02 -1.66
C CYS A 661 33.81 -17.14 -0.68
N CYS A 662 34.91 -17.85 -0.94
CA CYS A 662 35.41 -18.98 -0.14
C CYS A 662 34.47 -20.20 -0.02
N ARG A 663 33.69 -20.49 -1.08
CA ARG A 663 32.75 -21.63 -1.12
C ARG A 663 32.89 -22.49 -2.37
N SER A 664 32.71 -23.79 -2.23
CA SER A 664 32.77 -24.76 -3.34
C SER A 664 31.63 -24.63 -4.34
N SER A 665 30.46 -24.11 -3.93
CA SER A 665 29.34 -23.77 -4.82
C SER A 665 29.68 -22.67 -5.83
N TYR A 666 30.67 -21.83 -5.51
CA TYR A 666 31.06 -20.65 -6.29
C TYR A 666 32.44 -20.79 -6.94
N THR A 667 33.12 -21.94 -6.79
CA THR A 667 34.49 -22.16 -7.25
C THR A 667 34.54 -23.07 -8.48
N ASP A 668 35.13 -22.57 -9.57
CA ASP A 668 35.64 -23.45 -10.63
C ASP A 668 37.03 -23.98 -10.24
N PHE A 669 37.07 -25.19 -9.70
CA PHE A 669 38.32 -25.87 -9.29
C PHE A 669 39.28 -26.16 -10.45
N SER A 670 38.93 -25.85 -11.70
CA SER A 670 39.86 -25.92 -12.84
C SER A 670 40.64 -24.62 -13.10
N ASN A 671 40.23 -23.49 -12.51
CA ASN A 671 40.81 -22.17 -12.75
C ASN A 671 40.71 -21.25 -11.51
N ILE A 672 41.41 -21.60 -10.43
CA ILE A 672 41.49 -20.80 -9.21
C ILE A 672 42.61 -19.75 -9.34
N THR A 673 42.32 -18.51 -8.93
CA THR A 673 43.25 -17.38 -8.86
C THR A 673 43.91 -17.24 -7.49
N LYS A 674 43.14 -17.42 -6.41
CA LYS A 674 43.66 -17.54 -5.04
C LYS A 674 42.84 -18.55 -4.23
N GLU A 675 43.53 -19.54 -3.68
CA GLU A 675 42.94 -20.53 -2.77
C GLU A 675 42.60 -19.92 -1.40
N ALA A 676 41.47 -20.33 -0.83
CA ALA A 676 41.01 -19.94 0.50
C ALA A 676 41.77 -20.73 1.60
N PRO A 677 42.49 -20.05 2.52
CA PRO A 677 43.19 -20.70 3.62
C PRO A 677 42.23 -21.46 4.56
N GLU A 678 42.75 -22.43 5.32
CA GLU A 678 41.94 -23.22 6.27
C GLU A 678 41.31 -22.37 7.40
N TRP A 679 41.89 -21.19 7.66
CA TRP A 679 41.59 -20.34 8.82
C TRP A 679 40.82 -19.06 8.50
N GLY A 680 40.49 -18.78 7.23
CA GLY A 680 39.76 -17.57 6.82
C GLY A 680 40.47 -16.76 5.74
N ALA A 681 39.76 -15.79 5.16
CA ALA A 681 40.30 -14.86 4.16
C ALA A 681 39.61 -13.48 4.22
N TYR A 682 40.32 -12.43 3.85
CA TYR A 682 39.88 -11.02 3.94
C TYR A 682 38.59 -10.65 3.15
N THR A 683 38.14 -11.48 2.21
CA THR A 683 36.93 -11.25 1.39
C THR A 683 35.76 -12.18 1.78
N CYS A 684 35.89 -12.93 2.87
CA CYS A 684 35.00 -14.02 3.22
C CYS A 684 34.60 -13.99 4.70
N ASP A 685 33.50 -14.65 5.03
CA ASP A 685 33.00 -14.79 6.41
C ASP A 685 33.71 -15.89 7.20
N THR A 686 33.40 -15.98 8.50
CA THR A 686 34.18 -16.72 9.49
C THR A 686 34.03 -18.24 9.37
N PRO A 687 35.11 -19.03 9.11
CA PRO A 687 35.03 -20.48 9.19
C PRO A 687 34.92 -20.95 10.66
N LEU A 688 34.13 -22.01 10.89
CA LEU A 688 33.96 -22.63 12.21
C LEU A 688 35.30 -22.97 12.91
N LYS A 689 36.34 -23.34 12.16
CA LYS A 689 37.67 -23.66 12.71
C LYS A 689 38.33 -22.46 13.39
N LEU A 690 38.20 -21.26 12.82
CA LEU A 690 38.74 -20.02 13.41
C LEU A 690 38.01 -19.69 14.72
N ILE A 691 36.69 -19.85 14.74
CA ILE A 691 35.84 -19.68 15.92
C ILE A 691 36.22 -20.68 17.03
N GLU A 692 36.30 -21.98 16.73
CA GLU A 692 36.67 -22.97 17.74
C GLU A 692 38.12 -22.77 18.22
N SER A 693 39.05 -22.31 17.37
CA SER A 693 40.38 -21.88 17.80
C SER A 693 40.34 -20.71 18.78
N MET A 694 39.53 -19.69 18.52
CA MET A 694 39.37 -18.52 19.39
C MET A 694 38.83 -18.93 20.77
N LEU A 695 37.78 -19.74 20.80
CA LEU A 695 37.17 -20.24 22.04
C LEU A 695 38.11 -21.15 22.85
N HIS A 696 39.02 -21.88 22.19
CA HIS A 696 40.09 -22.63 22.84
C HIS A 696 41.31 -21.77 23.22
N PHE A 697 41.41 -20.51 22.78
CA PHE A 697 42.50 -19.59 23.11
C PHE A 697 42.15 -18.71 24.32
N ILE A 698 40.95 -18.12 24.35
CA ILE A 698 40.49 -17.20 25.41
C ILE A 698 40.79 -17.71 26.84
N PRO A 699 40.38 -18.93 27.27
CA PRO A 699 40.62 -19.38 28.65
C PRO A 699 42.09 -19.71 28.96
N LYS A 700 42.99 -19.72 27.96
CA LYS A 700 44.44 -19.89 28.18
C LYS A 700 45.14 -18.57 28.53
N VAL A 701 44.64 -17.45 27.99
CA VAL A 701 45.18 -16.10 28.28
C VAL A 701 44.45 -15.42 29.42
N GLU A 702 43.13 -15.63 29.53
CA GLU A 702 42.25 -14.96 30.48
C GLU A 702 41.29 -15.98 31.11
N PRO A 703 41.71 -16.72 32.14
CA PRO A 703 40.88 -17.75 32.78
C PRO A 703 39.80 -17.16 33.71
N ASP A 704 40.04 -15.99 34.31
CA ASP A 704 39.17 -15.36 35.31
C ASP A 704 38.15 -14.39 34.66
N ILE A 705 37.29 -14.91 33.79
CA ILE A 705 36.20 -14.15 33.15
C ILE A 705 34.94 -14.24 34.01
N GLN A 706 34.31 -13.09 34.30
CA GLN A 706 33.14 -13.01 35.19
C GLN A 706 31.81 -13.20 34.45
N PHE A 707 31.73 -12.67 33.22
CA PHE A 707 30.69 -12.92 32.21
C PHE A 707 31.21 -12.49 30.83
N GLY A 708 30.54 -12.94 29.77
CA GLY A 708 30.72 -12.44 28.41
C GLY A 708 29.52 -11.63 27.94
N ILE A 709 29.73 -10.77 26.93
CA ILE A 709 28.68 -10.15 26.12
C ILE A 709 28.88 -10.49 24.64
N LEU A 710 27.79 -10.63 23.89
CA LEU A 710 27.80 -10.99 22.46
C LEU A 710 26.92 -10.02 21.67
N THR A 711 27.52 -9.08 20.94
CA THR A 711 26.82 -7.95 20.30
C THR A 711 26.23 -8.26 18.91
N GLY A 712 25.62 -9.43 18.75
CA GLY A 712 24.80 -9.81 17.57
C GLY A 712 25.57 -10.32 16.35
N ASP A 713 24.85 -10.39 15.24
CA ASP A 713 25.30 -10.75 13.89
C ASP A 713 25.96 -12.13 13.79
N ILE A 714 25.15 -13.16 14.02
CA ILE A 714 25.54 -14.57 13.92
C ILE A 714 25.57 -15.09 12.46
N PRO A 715 24.58 -14.78 11.59
CA PRO A 715 24.55 -15.31 10.23
C PRO A 715 25.54 -14.62 9.26
N PRO A 716 26.02 -15.31 8.21
CA PRO A 716 26.92 -14.74 7.22
C PRO A 716 26.18 -13.84 6.23
N HIS A 717 26.92 -13.05 5.46
CA HIS A 717 26.40 -12.04 4.51
C HIS A 717 25.69 -12.63 3.27
N GLU A 718 25.30 -13.91 3.27
CA GLU A 718 24.57 -14.62 2.23
C GLU A 718 23.05 -14.31 2.23
N VAL A 719 22.70 -13.02 2.18
CA VAL A 719 21.30 -12.58 2.40
C VAL A 719 20.35 -12.97 1.25
N TRP A 720 20.88 -13.46 0.12
CA TRP A 720 20.15 -13.89 -1.07
C TRP A 720 19.79 -15.40 -1.09
N SER A 721 19.95 -16.12 0.02
CA SER A 721 19.67 -17.57 0.02
C SER A 721 18.20 -17.90 -0.30
N THR A 722 17.95 -19.04 -0.98
CA THR A 722 16.61 -19.38 -1.49
C THR A 722 15.58 -19.81 -0.42
N LEU A 723 16.05 -20.19 0.77
CA LEU A 723 15.22 -20.55 1.93
C LEU A 723 15.72 -19.83 3.20
N PRO A 724 15.76 -18.49 3.21
CA PRO A 724 16.62 -17.72 4.11
C PRO A 724 16.23 -17.96 5.57
N VAL A 725 14.95 -17.85 5.94
CA VAL A 725 14.42 -18.10 7.30
C VAL A 725 14.87 -19.46 7.87
N ARG A 726 14.86 -20.53 7.07
CA ARG A 726 15.28 -21.86 7.54
C ARG A 726 16.79 -21.98 7.68
N LYS A 727 17.55 -21.36 6.77
CA LYS A 727 19.01 -21.36 6.81
C LYS A 727 19.52 -20.53 7.99
N THR A 728 19.04 -19.29 8.13
CA THR A 728 19.30 -18.39 9.26
C THR A 728 19.00 -19.06 10.61
N LEU A 729 17.84 -19.71 10.77
CA LEU A 729 17.50 -20.40 12.02
C LEU A 729 18.42 -21.59 12.32
N SER A 730 18.86 -22.34 11.31
CA SER A 730 19.88 -23.40 11.51
C SER A 730 21.21 -22.78 11.91
N VAL A 731 21.74 -21.82 11.14
CA VAL A 731 23.03 -21.16 11.40
C VAL A 731 23.09 -20.55 12.81
N GLN A 732 22.02 -19.87 13.24
CA GLN A 732 21.92 -19.36 14.61
C GLN A 732 21.98 -20.50 15.62
N LYS A 733 21.11 -21.51 15.48
CA LYS A 733 21.09 -22.64 16.43
C LYS A 733 22.43 -23.36 16.48
N ASP A 734 22.99 -23.74 15.34
CA ASP A 734 24.25 -24.48 15.22
C ASP A 734 25.40 -23.66 15.86
N SER A 735 25.36 -22.33 15.77
CA SER A 735 26.30 -21.41 16.45
C SER A 735 26.07 -21.31 17.96
N PHE A 736 24.83 -21.23 18.43
CA PHE A 736 24.54 -21.26 19.86
C PHE A 736 24.87 -22.63 20.47
N ASP A 737 24.72 -23.74 19.73
CA ASP A 737 25.23 -25.06 20.08
C ASP A 737 26.78 -25.13 20.10
N VAL A 738 27.51 -24.31 19.32
CA VAL A 738 28.97 -24.10 19.49
C VAL A 738 29.26 -23.32 20.78
N LEU A 739 28.53 -22.23 21.04
CA LEU A 739 28.74 -21.38 22.20
C LEU A 739 28.45 -22.13 23.51
N HIS A 740 27.29 -22.78 23.65
CA HIS A 740 26.96 -23.61 24.82
C HIS A 740 28.02 -24.69 25.10
N ARG A 741 28.55 -25.36 24.07
CA ARG A 741 29.64 -26.35 24.23
C ARG A 741 30.89 -25.79 24.91
N HIS A 742 31.19 -24.50 24.75
CA HIS A 742 32.38 -23.86 25.30
C HIS A 742 32.09 -23.07 26.58
N PHE A 743 31.00 -22.30 26.61
CA PHE A 743 30.60 -21.43 27.73
C PHE A 743 29.99 -22.20 28.91
N ASP A 744 29.19 -23.25 28.68
CA ASP A 744 28.57 -24.03 29.77
C ASP A 744 29.45 -25.20 30.24
N SER A 745 30.58 -25.46 29.57
CA SER A 745 31.49 -26.55 29.91
C SER A 745 32.41 -26.17 31.08
N PRO A 746 32.44 -26.96 32.18
CA PRO A 746 33.27 -26.67 33.35
C PRO A 746 34.77 -26.82 33.10
N ASN A 747 35.17 -27.36 31.94
CA ASN A 747 36.55 -27.58 31.52
C ASN A 747 37.03 -26.58 30.45
N LEU A 748 36.20 -25.59 30.08
CA LEU A 748 36.49 -24.60 29.04
C LEU A 748 36.32 -23.17 29.60
N LEU A 749 35.23 -22.47 29.27
CA LEU A 749 35.00 -21.09 29.74
C LEU A 749 34.14 -21.01 31.01
N ASN A 750 33.21 -21.95 31.23
CA ASN A 750 32.34 -22.02 32.42
C ASN A 750 31.73 -20.67 32.86
N THR A 751 31.23 -19.89 31.89
CA THR A 751 30.93 -18.46 32.01
C THR A 751 29.58 -18.15 31.35
N VAL A 752 28.79 -17.26 31.94
CA VAL A 752 27.50 -16.84 31.34
C VAL A 752 27.74 -15.81 30.23
N LEU A 753 27.06 -15.98 29.09
CA LEU A 753 27.12 -15.09 27.93
C LEU A 753 25.81 -14.31 27.78
N TYR A 754 25.89 -12.99 27.61
CA TYR A 754 24.72 -12.12 27.46
C TYR A 754 24.65 -11.52 26.04
N PRO A 755 23.74 -12.02 25.18
CA PRO A 755 23.64 -11.58 23.80
C PRO A 755 22.79 -10.32 23.58
N ALA A 756 23.00 -9.65 22.45
CA ALA A 756 22.12 -8.65 21.85
C ALA A 756 21.68 -9.10 20.44
N VAL A 757 20.72 -8.38 19.85
CA VAL A 757 20.22 -8.65 18.49
C VAL A 757 20.90 -7.71 17.50
N GLY A 758 21.58 -8.27 16.50
CA GLY A 758 22.14 -7.56 15.34
C GLY A 758 21.19 -7.48 14.15
N ASN A 759 21.66 -6.99 13.01
CA ASN A 759 20.83 -6.78 11.82
C ASN A 759 20.78 -7.98 10.87
N HIS A 760 21.75 -8.90 10.94
CA HIS A 760 21.74 -10.17 10.21
C HIS A 760 20.89 -11.26 10.88
N GLU A 761 20.41 -11.04 12.10
CA GLU A 761 19.54 -11.98 12.81
C GLU A 761 18.19 -12.26 12.09
N SER A 762 17.66 -11.31 11.31
CA SER A 762 16.39 -11.46 10.61
C SER A 762 16.53 -11.97 9.17
N ALA A 763 15.44 -12.50 8.61
CA ALA A 763 15.43 -13.13 7.29
C ALA A 763 14.13 -12.77 6.52
N PRO A 764 14.20 -11.95 5.44
CA PRO A 764 15.39 -11.25 4.93
C PRO A 764 16.05 -10.30 5.95
N VAL A 765 17.32 -10.02 5.71
CA VAL A 765 18.22 -9.18 6.53
C VAL A 765 17.61 -7.79 6.83
N ASN A 766 17.98 -7.19 7.95
CA ASN A 766 17.64 -5.82 8.38
C ASN A 766 16.15 -5.55 8.66
N ILE A 767 15.24 -6.48 8.36
CA ILE A 767 13.80 -6.34 8.60
C ILE A 767 13.53 -6.50 10.09
N PHE A 768 13.03 -5.45 10.75
CA PHE A 768 12.49 -5.50 12.11
C PHE A 768 11.21 -4.64 12.18
N PRO A 769 10.01 -5.25 12.12
CA PRO A 769 8.75 -4.54 11.96
C PRO A 769 8.29 -3.82 13.24
N ARG A 770 7.32 -2.93 13.06
CA ARG A 770 6.55 -2.28 14.14
C ARG A 770 5.35 -3.15 14.49
N LYS A 771 5.06 -3.35 15.79
CA LYS A 771 3.89 -4.10 16.30
C LYS A 771 2.56 -3.65 15.69
N ASN A 772 2.45 -2.35 15.38
CA ASN A 772 1.28 -1.70 14.81
C ASN A 772 1.50 -1.28 13.34
N SER A 773 2.28 -2.05 12.56
CA SER A 773 2.55 -1.72 11.16
C SER A 773 1.29 -1.79 10.29
N ASN A 774 1.14 -0.81 9.39
CA ASN A 774 0.08 -0.74 8.38
C ASN A 774 0.43 -1.53 7.10
N ILE A 775 1.60 -2.17 7.04
CA ILE A 775 2.02 -2.99 5.89
C ILE A 775 1.25 -4.33 5.93
N PRO A 776 0.51 -4.71 4.87
CA PRO A 776 -0.33 -5.91 4.89
C PRO A 776 0.50 -7.19 4.81
N ILE A 777 0.37 -8.04 5.84
CA ILE A 777 1.03 -9.35 5.92
C ILE A 777 0.02 -10.45 5.58
N ASP A 778 0.12 -10.99 4.36
CA ASP A 778 -0.62 -12.18 3.93
C ASP A 778 -0.21 -13.43 4.72
N GLU A 779 -1.06 -14.48 4.75
CA GLU A 779 -0.74 -15.80 5.34
C GLU A 779 0.61 -16.39 4.85
N LYS A 780 1.05 -16.03 3.65
CA LYS A 780 2.34 -16.46 3.07
C LYS A 780 3.55 -15.71 3.60
N ARG A 781 3.34 -14.64 4.37
CA ARG A 781 4.34 -13.68 4.84
C ARG A 781 4.43 -13.56 6.36
N GLN A 782 3.74 -14.42 7.11
CA GLN A 782 3.78 -14.47 8.58
C GLN A 782 5.22 -14.65 9.15
N TYR A 783 6.22 -15.01 8.33
CA TYR A 783 7.63 -14.98 8.73
C TYR A 783 8.19 -13.56 8.92
N LEU A 784 7.54 -12.52 8.37
CA LEU A 784 7.94 -11.13 8.53
C LEU A 784 7.59 -10.57 9.92
N ASP A 785 6.64 -11.18 10.65
CA ASP A 785 6.28 -10.82 12.03
C ASP A 785 7.39 -11.13 13.06
N LEU A 786 8.45 -11.84 12.64
CA LEU A 786 9.61 -12.26 13.45
C LEU A 786 9.30 -13.09 14.71
N GLU A 787 8.06 -13.58 14.90
CA GLU A 787 7.72 -14.49 16.01
C GLU A 787 8.65 -15.72 16.04
N TRP A 788 8.99 -16.26 14.87
CA TRP A 788 9.96 -17.35 14.72
C TRP A 788 11.37 -16.99 15.21
N LEU A 789 11.81 -15.74 15.01
CA LEU A 789 13.13 -15.28 15.43
C LEU A 789 13.15 -15.08 16.94
N TYR A 790 12.18 -14.34 17.51
CA TYR A 790 12.15 -14.13 18.96
C TYR A 790 11.90 -15.43 19.74
N GLN A 791 11.17 -16.41 19.17
CA GLN A 791 11.14 -17.76 19.72
C GLN A 791 12.49 -18.48 19.59
N GLY A 792 13.14 -18.43 18.43
CA GLY A 792 14.47 -19.02 18.21
C GLY A 792 15.52 -18.49 19.18
N LEU A 793 15.55 -17.17 19.41
CA LEU A 793 16.43 -16.53 20.40
C LEU A 793 16.10 -16.99 21.84
N LEU A 794 14.83 -17.14 22.21
CA LEU A 794 14.44 -17.69 23.52
C LEU A 794 14.84 -19.16 23.73
N GLU A 795 14.88 -19.96 22.66
CA GLU A 795 15.36 -21.34 22.70
C GLU A 795 16.90 -21.38 22.76
N ASN A 796 17.58 -20.52 21.99
CA ASN A 796 19.04 -20.43 21.87
C ASN A 796 19.74 -19.69 23.01
N TRP A 797 19.04 -18.87 23.82
CA TRP A 797 19.61 -18.14 24.97
C TRP A 797 19.22 -18.75 26.32
N ARG A 798 18.60 -19.94 26.27
CA ARG A 798 18.15 -20.72 27.43
C ARG A 798 19.36 -21.23 28.23
N GLY A 799 19.30 -21.14 29.55
CA GLY A 799 20.49 -21.35 30.40
C GLY A 799 21.02 -20.04 30.94
N TRP A 800 21.45 -19.14 30.03
CA TRP A 800 22.02 -17.83 30.40
C TRP A 800 20.96 -16.85 30.90
N LEU A 801 19.75 -16.85 30.30
CA LEU A 801 18.66 -15.93 30.63
C LEU A 801 17.53 -16.57 31.47
N ASN A 802 17.88 -17.49 32.38
CA ASN A 802 16.96 -18.31 33.18
C ASN A 802 16.06 -17.56 34.21
N HIS A 803 15.89 -16.25 34.10
CA HIS A 803 15.01 -15.46 34.98
C HIS A 803 13.72 -15.09 34.22
N HIS A 804 12.55 -15.46 34.75
CA HIS A 804 11.26 -15.30 34.04
C HIS A 804 11.01 -13.91 33.44
N SER A 805 11.42 -12.84 34.14
CA SER A 805 11.30 -11.47 33.64
C SER A 805 12.02 -11.26 32.30
N ALA A 806 13.23 -11.82 32.11
CA ALA A 806 14.00 -11.64 30.88
C ALA A 806 13.35 -12.40 29.70
N THR A 807 12.76 -13.57 29.94
CA THR A 807 12.02 -14.31 28.90
C THR A 807 10.71 -13.63 28.50
N ASP A 808 10.08 -12.91 29.43
CA ASP A 808 8.89 -12.10 29.15
C ASP A 808 9.24 -10.78 28.47
N ASP A 809 10.34 -10.12 28.88
CA ASP A 809 10.90 -8.91 28.25
C ASP A 809 11.19 -9.14 26.76
N ILE A 810 11.90 -10.23 26.40
CA ILE A 810 12.27 -10.52 24.99
C ILE A 810 11.05 -10.54 24.06
N ARG A 811 9.91 -11.08 24.52
CA ARG A 811 8.67 -11.14 23.74
C ARG A 811 7.96 -9.79 23.67
N GLN A 812 7.93 -9.06 24.79
CA GLN A 812 7.19 -7.80 24.89
C GLN A 812 7.96 -6.62 24.27
N ASN A 813 9.29 -6.65 24.33
CA ASN A 813 10.20 -5.56 23.95
C ASN A 813 11.08 -5.93 22.74
N THR A 814 10.58 -6.84 21.90
CA THR A 814 11.14 -7.17 20.57
C THR A 814 12.65 -7.46 20.59
N GLY A 815 13.06 -8.41 21.44
CA GLY A 815 14.45 -8.83 21.62
C GLY A 815 15.20 -8.12 22.77
N SER A 816 14.71 -7.00 23.28
CA SER A 816 15.35 -6.25 24.39
C SER A 816 15.05 -6.89 25.75
N TYR A 817 16.01 -6.89 26.68
CA TYR A 817 15.84 -7.46 28.04
C TYR A 817 16.77 -6.87 29.08
N ALA A 818 16.43 -7.00 30.36
CA ALA A 818 17.26 -6.54 31.48
C ALA A 818 17.59 -7.66 32.48
N ILE A 819 18.86 -7.72 32.90
CA ILE A 819 19.37 -8.73 33.85
C ILE A 819 20.41 -8.12 34.80
N ARG A 820 20.79 -8.82 35.88
CA ARG A 820 21.77 -8.35 36.87
C ARG A 820 22.91 -9.38 36.98
N PRO A 821 23.98 -9.26 36.18
CA PRO A 821 25.03 -10.28 36.11
C PRO A 821 25.88 -10.35 37.39
N VAL A 822 26.10 -9.21 38.05
CA VAL A 822 26.79 -9.11 39.35
C VAL A 822 26.08 -8.12 40.27
N LYS A 823 26.25 -8.28 41.58
CA LYS A 823 25.51 -7.50 42.58
C LYS A 823 25.81 -5.99 42.47
N GLY A 824 24.80 -5.20 42.09
CA GLY A 824 24.90 -3.74 41.98
C GLY A 824 25.26 -3.23 40.58
N LEU A 825 25.29 -4.12 39.59
CA LEU A 825 25.31 -3.83 38.17
C LEU A 825 24.08 -4.46 37.50
N LYS A 826 23.36 -3.67 36.72
CA LYS A 826 22.30 -4.12 35.80
C LYS A 826 22.81 -4.01 34.36
N LEU A 827 22.57 -5.05 33.57
CA LEU A 827 22.86 -5.12 32.15
C LEU A 827 21.54 -5.00 31.39
N ILE A 828 21.47 -4.06 30.46
CA ILE A 828 20.31 -3.85 29.58
C ILE A 828 20.76 -4.17 28.16
N SER A 829 20.14 -5.17 27.54
CA SER A 829 20.32 -5.47 26.12
C SER A 829 19.20 -4.78 25.32
N LEU A 830 19.57 -3.97 24.34
CA LEU A 830 18.66 -3.23 23.47
C LEU A 830 18.74 -3.76 22.05
N ASN A 831 17.58 -3.98 21.43
CA ASN A 831 17.51 -4.18 19.99
C ASN A 831 17.69 -2.83 19.26
N THR A 832 18.91 -2.52 18.84
CA THR A 832 19.21 -1.25 18.15
C THR A 832 18.79 -1.24 16.67
N ASN A 833 18.19 -2.31 16.12
CA ASN A 833 17.60 -2.29 14.77
C ASN A 833 16.46 -1.27 14.60
N PHE A 834 15.91 -0.74 15.69
CA PHE A 834 14.94 0.37 15.66
C PHE A 834 15.57 1.75 15.44
N CYS A 835 16.90 1.86 15.41
CA CYS A 835 17.61 3.05 14.91
C CYS A 835 18.12 2.90 13.47
N TYR A 836 18.08 1.69 12.88
CA TYR A 836 18.87 1.36 11.69
C TYR A 836 18.29 1.91 10.39
N THR A 837 19.08 2.65 9.62
CA THR A 837 18.63 3.26 8.35
C THR A 837 18.29 2.24 7.26
N PHE A 838 18.87 1.03 7.31
CA PHE A 838 18.49 -0.06 6.40
C PHE A 838 17.32 -0.93 6.92
N ASN A 839 16.75 -0.65 8.10
CA ASN A 839 15.47 -1.25 8.49
C ASN A 839 14.31 -0.49 7.83
N TRP A 840 13.90 -0.96 6.64
CA TRP A 840 12.95 -0.25 5.78
C TRP A 840 11.54 -0.12 6.38
N TRP A 841 11.22 -0.79 7.49
CA TRP A 841 9.93 -0.66 8.18
C TRP A 841 9.80 0.65 8.98
N LEU A 842 10.89 1.38 9.19
CA LEU A 842 10.91 2.65 9.91
C LEU A 842 10.50 3.86 9.05
N TYR A 843 10.47 3.72 7.72
CA TYR A 843 9.96 4.73 6.77
C TYR A 843 8.42 4.69 6.60
N GLU A 844 7.72 3.87 7.38
CA GLU A 844 6.29 3.69 7.30
C GLU A 844 5.52 4.89 7.90
N ASN A 845 4.53 5.41 7.18
CA ASN A 845 3.72 6.54 7.64
C ASN A 845 2.46 6.05 8.40
N PRO A 846 2.11 6.63 9.58
CA PRO A 846 2.82 7.69 10.30
C PRO A 846 4.11 7.20 10.95
N THR A 847 5.15 8.04 10.94
CA THR A 847 6.44 7.78 11.61
C THR A 847 6.22 7.65 13.12
N GLU A 848 6.79 6.61 13.74
CA GLU A 848 6.73 6.38 15.19
C GLU A 848 8.05 6.80 15.82
N LYS A 849 8.02 7.61 16.88
CA LYS A 849 9.23 8.23 17.47
C LYS A 849 10.03 7.27 18.36
N ASP A 850 9.34 6.35 19.01
CA ASP A 850 9.92 5.24 19.77
C ASP A 850 9.32 3.93 19.27
N PRO A 851 9.88 3.32 18.20
CA PRO A 851 9.33 2.11 17.62
C PRO A 851 9.19 1.00 18.66
N ASN A 852 7.98 0.48 18.82
CA ASN A 852 7.61 -0.56 19.78
C ASN A 852 7.72 -0.20 21.29
N GLY A 853 8.05 1.04 21.67
CA GLY A 853 8.17 1.50 23.06
C GLY A 853 9.49 1.15 23.76
N VAL A 854 10.58 1.00 23.01
CA VAL A 854 11.88 0.50 23.51
C VAL A 854 12.62 1.57 24.32
N LEU A 855 12.53 2.85 23.95
CA LEU A 855 13.13 3.97 24.67
C LEU A 855 12.34 4.30 25.95
N GLU A 856 11.01 4.23 25.94
CA GLU A 856 10.17 4.34 27.15
C GLU A 856 10.52 3.24 28.16
N TRP A 857 10.60 1.98 27.70
CA TRP A 857 11.05 0.86 28.54
C TRP A 857 12.48 1.06 29.06
N LEU A 858 13.42 1.55 28.23
CA LEU A 858 14.78 1.89 28.67
C LEU A 858 14.78 2.95 29.79
N VAL A 859 13.97 4.01 29.67
CA VAL A 859 13.82 5.01 30.73
C VAL A 859 13.30 4.40 32.02
N GLN A 860 12.30 3.51 31.95
CA GLN A 860 11.82 2.78 33.13
C GLN A 860 12.95 1.92 33.75
N GLN A 861 13.67 1.14 32.94
CA GLN A 861 14.76 0.29 33.43
C GLN A 861 15.92 1.10 34.03
N LEU A 862 16.21 2.30 33.53
CA LEU A 862 17.21 3.22 34.09
C LEU A 862 16.71 3.91 35.36
N GLN A 863 15.44 4.29 35.44
CA GLN A 863 14.87 4.92 36.62
C GLN A 863 14.79 3.95 37.81
N ASP A 864 14.39 2.70 37.58
CA ASP A 864 14.46 1.64 38.59
C ASP A 864 15.88 1.47 39.15
N SER A 865 16.88 1.63 38.28
CA SER A 865 18.30 1.51 38.66
C SER A 865 18.78 2.70 39.48
N GLU A 866 18.33 3.92 39.14
CA GLU A 866 18.56 5.14 39.91
C GLU A 866 17.96 5.03 41.32
N ASP A 867 16.75 4.48 41.42
CA ASP A 867 16.00 4.31 42.67
C ASP A 867 16.61 3.26 43.61
N VAL A 868 17.15 2.18 43.04
CA VAL A 868 17.91 1.14 43.78
C VAL A 868 19.36 1.58 44.07
N GLY A 869 19.90 2.52 43.29
CA GLY A 869 21.29 3.00 43.40
C GLY A 869 22.33 2.05 42.78
N GLU A 870 21.91 1.20 41.83
CA GLU A 870 22.80 0.33 41.04
C GLU A 870 23.39 1.07 39.82
N ARG A 871 24.52 0.58 39.29
CA ARG A 871 25.05 1.08 38.02
C ARG A 871 24.45 0.27 36.86
N VAL A 872 24.44 0.86 35.67
CA VAL A 872 23.91 0.25 34.46
C VAL A 872 24.97 0.17 33.36
N TRP A 873 25.01 -0.98 32.70
CA TRP A 873 25.62 -1.17 31.39
C TRP A 873 24.54 -1.36 30.34
N ILE A 874 24.75 -0.76 29.16
CA ILE A 874 23.89 -0.94 28.00
C ILE A 874 24.68 -1.70 26.93
N ILE A 875 24.07 -2.72 26.33
CA ILE A 875 24.61 -3.41 25.16
C ILE A 875 23.61 -3.34 24.00
N GLY A 876 24.13 -3.23 22.79
CA GLY A 876 23.37 -3.28 21.53
C GLY A 876 24.28 -3.71 20.40
N HIS A 877 23.79 -3.66 19.16
CA HIS A 877 24.59 -3.96 17.98
C HIS A 877 25.06 -2.67 17.30
N ILE A 878 24.20 -2.01 16.52
CA ILE A 878 24.46 -0.68 15.95
C ILE A 878 24.63 0.35 17.08
N ALA A 879 25.65 1.21 16.95
CA ALA A 879 25.94 2.27 17.91
C ALA A 879 25.12 3.57 17.64
N PRO A 880 24.70 4.33 18.67
CA PRO A 880 23.84 5.51 18.51
C PRO A 880 24.47 6.68 17.74
N GLY A 881 25.80 6.81 17.73
CA GLY A 881 26.52 7.79 16.94
C GLY A 881 26.91 7.32 15.52
N ASP A 882 26.58 6.08 15.13
CA ASP A 882 26.92 5.58 13.80
C ASP A 882 26.15 6.29 12.67
N ILE A 883 26.75 6.35 11.48
CA ILE A 883 26.12 6.93 10.28
C ILE A 883 24.87 6.17 9.83
N THR A 884 24.72 4.90 10.22
CA THR A 884 23.52 4.09 9.99
C THR A 884 22.46 4.21 11.09
N CYS A 885 22.66 5.06 12.10
CA CYS A 885 21.68 5.37 13.14
C CYS A 885 20.88 6.63 12.78
N PHE A 886 19.55 6.51 12.62
CA PHE A 886 18.66 7.64 12.37
C PHE A 886 18.83 8.76 13.41
N HIS A 887 19.00 10.00 12.93
CA HIS A 887 19.16 11.19 13.77
C HIS A 887 18.02 11.34 14.80
N ASP A 888 16.76 11.11 14.40
CA ASP A 888 15.60 11.17 15.30
C ASP A 888 15.79 10.24 16.52
N TYR A 889 16.02 8.93 16.29
CA TYR A 889 16.25 7.95 17.37
C TYR A 889 17.52 8.26 18.17
N SER A 890 18.61 8.62 17.49
CA SER A 890 19.88 9.02 18.10
C SER A 890 19.70 10.17 19.09
N ASN A 891 18.91 11.18 18.73
CA ASN A 891 18.56 12.32 19.57
C ASN A 891 17.85 11.89 20.86
N TYR A 892 16.81 11.09 20.73
CA TYR A 892 15.98 10.64 21.85
C TYR A 892 16.80 9.75 22.80
N TYR A 893 17.61 8.83 22.27
CA TYR A 893 18.58 8.07 23.04
C TYR A 893 19.59 8.98 23.76
N TYR A 894 20.11 10.01 23.09
CA TYR A 894 21.06 10.97 23.69
C TYR A 894 20.46 11.77 24.85
N GLN A 895 19.17 12.14 24.78
CA GLN A 895 18.45 12.75 25.91
C GLN A 895 18.43 11.82 27.13
N ILE A 896 18.23 10.52 26.92
CA ILE A 896 18.27 9.50 27.99
C ILE A 896 19.69 9.38 28.57
N ILE A 897 20.73 9.43 27.75
CA ILE A 897 22.12 9.43 28.22
C ILE A 897 22.44 10.69 29.04
N ASP A 898 22.12 11.90 28.58
CA ASP A 898 22.32 13.10 29.42
C ASP A 898 21.35 13.13 30.62
N ARG A 899 20.26 12.36 30.65
CA ARG A 899 19.47 12.20 31.88
C ARG A 899 20.15 11.30 32.91
N TYR A 900 20.72 10.15 32.52
CA TYR A 900 21.13 9.08 33.45
C TYR A 900 22.65 8.86 33.58
N ALA A 901 23.47 9.44 32.70
CA ALA A 901 24.94 9.42 32.81
C ALA A 901 25.49 10.67 33.52
N PRO A 902 26.61 10.56 34.27
CA PRO A 902 27.42 9.37 34.51
C PRO A 902 27.00 8.59 35.78
N HIS A 903 25.91 8.96 36.46
CA HIS A 903 25.65 8.49 37.83
C HIS A 903 24.92 7.16 37.94
N VAL A 904 24.10 6.80 36.94
CA VAL A 904 23.54 5.45 36.78
C VAL A 904 24.36 4.68 35.74
N ILE A 905 24.40 5.18 34.50
CA ILE A 905 25.12 4.54 33.40
C ILE A 905 26.63 4.58 33.67
N ALA A 906 27.33 3.47 33.42
CA ALA A 906 28.77 3.34 33.63
C ALA A 906 29.58 3.13 32.34
N SER A 907 29.07 2.36 31.40
CA SER A 907 29.66 2.12 30.07
C SER A 907 28.59 1.57 29.12
N GLN A 908 28.82 1.68 27.82
CA GLN A 908 27.96 1.14 26.76
C GLN A 908 28.82 0.34 25.78
N PHE A 909 28.28 -0.72 25.18
CA PHE A 909 29.03 -1.63 24.30
C PHE A 909 28.24 -2.00 23.04
N PHE A 910 28.90 -1.91 21.89
CA PHE A 910 28.31 -2.02 20.55
C PHE A 910 29.24 -2.81 19.60
N GLY A 911 28.79 -3.03 18.36
CA GLY A 911 29.48 -3.72 17.28
C GLY A 911 29.17 -3.07 15.93
N HIS A 912 28.72 -3.85 14.94
CA HIS A 912 28.21 -3.45 13.63
C HIS A 912 29.22 -2.86 12.64
N THR A 913 30.16 -2.01 13.07
CA THR A 913 31.12 -1.38 12.14
C THR A 913 32.31 -2.28 11.78
N HIS A 914 32.40 -3.44 12.45
CA HIS A 914 33.46 -4.46 12.38
C HIS A 914 34.86 -3.99 12.83
N LYS A 915 35.01 -2.71 13.14
CA LYS A 915 36.28 -2.01 13.41
C LYS A 915 36.45 -1.74 14.90
N ASP A 916 37.70 -1.50 15.32
CA ASP A 916 37.99 -1.08 16.69
C ASP A 916 37.72 0.44 16.82
N GLU A 917 36.55 0.81 17.36
CA GLU A 917 36.07 2.19 17.40
C GLU A 917 35.47 2.57 18.76
N LEU A 918 35.25 3.87 19.00
CA LEU A 918 34.58 4.36 20.20
C LEU A 918 33.82 5.67 19.98
N GLU A 919 32.78 5.89 20.78
CA GLU A 919 31.94 7.09 20.77
C GLU A 919 31.94 7.78 22.14
N ILE A 920 32.10 9.11 22.17
CA ILE A 920 32.06 9.91 23.40
C ILE A 920 30.77 10.73 23.44
N PHE A 921 30.07 10.66 24.58
CA PHE A 921 28.82 11.35 24.85
C PHE A 921 29.07 12.53 25.79
N TYR A 922 28.48 13.69 25.50
CA TYR A 922 28.72 14.96 26.20
C TYR A 922 27.42 15.61 26.71
N SER A 923 27.44 16.08 27.96
CA SER A 923 26.34 16.83 28.55
C SER A 923 26.02 18.07 27.69
N LYS A 924 24.76 18.17 27.26
CA LYS A 924 24.27 19.21 26.33
C LYS A 924 25.06 19.36 25.02
N GLY A 925 25.80 18.33 24.59
CA GLY A 925 26.59 18.35 23.35
C GLY A 925 27.88 19.19 23.38
N ASN A 926 28.28 19.74 24.53
CA ASN A 926 29.54 20.49 24.64
C ASN A 926 30.74 19.53 24.54
N GLN A 927 31.44 19.47 23.41
CA GLN A 927 32.62 18.62 23.23
C GLN A 927 33.84 19.12 24.03
N ARG A 928 33.84 18.88 25.34
CA ARG A 928 34.93 19.22 26.28
C ARG A 928 35.11 18.12 27.32
N ALA A 929 36.35 17.89 27.77
CA ALA A 929 36.69 16.87 28.78
C ALA A 929 35.79 16.88 30.03
N ILE A 930 35.42 18.07 30.53
CA ILE A 930 34.59 18.23 31.73
C ILE A 930 33.10 17.89 31.52
N ASP A 931 32.61 18.01 30.28
CA ASP A 931 31.22 17.74 29.91
C ASP A 931 31.04 16.29 29.40
N ALA A 932 32.12 15.54 29.18
CA ALA A 932 32.05 14.14 28.76
C ALA A 932 31.44 13.25 29.87
N ILE A 933 30.35 12.53 29.55
CA ILE A 933 29.49 11.81 30.51
C ILE A 933 29.40 10.30 30.29
N SER A 934 29.60 9.80 29.06
CA SER A 934 29.55 8.36 28.76
C SER A 934 30.47 8.02 27.59
N VAL A 935 30.80 6.73 27.45
CA VAL A 935 31.53 6.15 26.31
C VAL A 935 30.71 4.98 25.76
N GLY A 936 30.60 4.89 24.44
CA GLY A 936 30.26 3.66 23.72
C GLY A 936 31.54 3.01 23.21
N TYR A 937 31.81 1.78 23.63
CA TYR A 937 32.90 0.97 23.08
C TYR A 937 32.33 0.14 21.95
N ILE A 938 32.79 0.38 20.71
CA ILE A 938 32.50 -0.51 19.59
C ILE A 938 33.58 -1.58 19.60
N ALA A 939 33.19 -2.85 19.62
CA ALA A 939 34.14 -3.96 19.51
C ALA A 939 34.40 -4.30 18.04
N PRO A 940 35.63 -4.69 17.69
CA PRO A 940 35.89 -5.21 16.36
C PRO A 940 35.20 -6.56 16.14
N SER A 941 34.98 -6.89 14.87
CA SER A 941 34.37 -8.15 14.45
C SER A 941 35.26 -9.37 14.69
N ILE A 942 34.62 -10.53 14.84
CA ILE A 942 35.28 -11.82 14.69
C ILE A 942 35.44 -12.15 13.19
N THR A 943 34.49 -11.76 12.33
CA THR A 943 34.66 -11.93 10.87
C THR A 943 35.81 -11.09 10.31
N PRO A 944 36.62 -11.63 9.38
CA PRO A 944 37.57 -10.83 8.61
C PRO A 944 36.92 -10.05 7.45
N PHE A 945 35.62 -10.24 7.22
CA PHE A 945 34.83 -9.50 6.24
C PHE A 945 34.68 -8.03 6.66
N GLN A 946 35.20 -7.02 5.96
CA GLN A 946 36.09 -7.07 4.79
C GLN A 946 37.45 -6.44 5.10
N ASN A 947 38.51 -7.08 4.63
CA ASN A 947 39.89 -6.56 4.61
C ASN A 947 40.46 -6.23 6.00
N ILE A 948 40.00 -6.92 7.03
CA ILE A 948 40.43 -6.79 8.42
C ILE A 948 40.81 -8.17 8.98
N ASN A 949 41.72 -8.21 9.96
CA ASN A 949 41.97 -9.46 10.69
C ASN A 949 40.76 -9.84 11.55
N PRO A 950 40.59 -11.10 11.96
CA PRO A 950 39.62 -11.51 12.98
C PRO A 950 40.10 -11.07 14.38
N GLY A 951 39.19 -10.60 15.24
CA GLY A 951 39.55 -10.15 16.58
C GLY A 951 38.46 -10.34 17.63
N PHE A 952 38.85 -10.18 18.90
CA PHE A 952 37.93 -10.12 20.03
C PHE A 952 38.46 -9.17 21.11
N ARG A 953 37.57 -8.74 22.02
CA ARG A 953 37.83 -7.65 22.97
C ARG A 953 37.67 -8.13 24.41
N ILE A 954 38.58 -7.75 25.30
CA ILE A 954 38.52 -8.03 26.74
C ILE A 954 38.66 -6.74 27.53
N TYR A 955 37.74 -6.54 28.48
CA TYR A 955 37.75 -5.40 29.40
C TYR A 955 38.18 -5.83 30.80
N LYS A 956 39.05 -5.04 31.43
CA LYS A 956 39.25 -5.06 32.88
C LYS A 956 38.36 -4.00 33.50
N VAL A 957 37.58 -4.33 34.53
CA VAL A 957 36.45 -3.51 35.04
C VAL A 957 36.57 -3.34 36.55
N ASP A 958 36.40 -2.13 37.09
CA ASP A 958 36.47 -1.91 38.55
C ASP A 958 35.24 -2.49 39.28
N THR A 959 35.48 -3.22 40.38
CA THR A 959 34.44 -3.92 41.16
C THR A 959 33.44 -3.02 41.90
N GLU A 960 33.69 -1.71 42.00
CA GLU A 960 32.88 -0.77 42.78
C GLU A 960 32.20 0.27 41.88
N THR A 961 32.93 0.83 40.91
CA THR A 961 32.37 1.78 39.94
C THR A 961 31.69 1.09 38.76
N PHE A 962 32.09 -0.13 38.40
CA PHE A 962 31.69 -0.81 37.15
C PHE A 962 32.07 -0.02 35.88
N GLU A 963 33.13 0.79 35.95
CA GLU A 963 33.72 1.45 34.79
C GLU A 963 34.91 0.63 34.25
N VAL A 964 35.13 0.71 32.93
CA VAL A 964 36.29 0.10 32.28
C VAL A 964 37.59 0.71 32.84
N VAL A 965 38.49 -0.16 33.31
CA VAL A 965 39.83 0.17 33.81
C VAL A 965 40.86 0.03 32.69
N ASP A 966 40.75 -0.99 31.85
CA ASP A 966 41.53 -1.15 30.61
C ASP A 966 40.71 -1.90 29.55
N SER A 967 41.07 -1.69 28.28
CA SER A 967 40.45 -2.28 27.10
C SER A 967 41.56 -2.93 26.27
N ILE A 968 41.48 -4.24 26.05
CA ILE A 968 42.53 -5.06 25.41
C ILE A 968 41.92 -5.75 24.20
N THR A 969 42.48 -5.52 23.02
CA THR A 969 42.07 -6.20 21.78
C THR A 969 43.07 -7.32 21.46
N TYR A 970 42.53 -8.47 21.06
CA TYR A 970 43.28 -9.63 20.59
C TYR A 970 42.96 -9.87 19.11
N THR A 971 43.97 -10.24 18.32
CA THR A 971 43.90 -10.43 16.87
C THR A 971 44.67 -11.67 16.42
N ALA A 972 44.48 -12.10 15.17
CA ALA A 972 45.32 -13.11 14.52
C ALA A 972 45.55 -12.73 13.03
N ASP A 973 46.80 -12.63 12.61
CA ASP A 973 47.15 -12.00 11.32
C ASP A 973 46.89 -12.92 10.11
N LEU A 974 45.83 -12.65 9.34
CA LEU A 974 45.45 -13.51 8.21
C LEU A 974 46.43 -13.47 7.02
N ASP A 975 47.41 -12.57 7.00
CA ASP A 975 48.52 -12.60 6.03
C ASP A 975 49.43 -13.83 6.23
N GLN A 976 49.48 -14.36 7.46
CA GLN A 976 50.24 -15.54 7.86
C GLN A 976 49.41 -16.83 7.83
N ALA A 977 48.13 -16.79 7.40
CA ALA A 977 47.20 -17.91 7.51
C ALA A 977 47.71 -19.23 6.90
N ASP A 978 48.42 -19.17 5.77
CA ASP A 978 49.00 -20.34 5.08
C ASP A 978 50.17 -20.99 5.83
N SER A 979 50.73 -20.31 6.83
CA SER A 979 51.81 -20.82 7.69
C SER A 979 51.32 -21.58 8.92
N TRP A 980 50.05 -21.41 9.30
CA TRP A 980 49.46 -21.85 10.57
C TRP A 980 49.13 -23.35 10.59
N ARG A 981 50.16 -24.17 10.82
CA ARG A 981 50.03 -25.64 10.92
C ARG A 981 49.36 -26.13 12.21
N ASP A 982 49.58 -25.44 13.31
CA ASP A 982 49.11 -25.83 14.66
C ASP A 982 47.94 -24.95 15.18
N GLY A 983 47.42 -24.05 14.32
CA GLY A 983 46.34 -23.11 14.62
C GLY A 983 46.74 -21.63 14.45
N PRO A 984 45.75 -20.71 14.38
CA PRO A 984 45.96 -19.28 14.31
C PRO A 984 46.80 -18.70 15.46
N ASN A 985 47.71 -17.80 15.10
CA ASN A 985 48.59 -17.11 16.05
C ASN A 985 47.86 -15.94 16.76
N TRP A 986 46.86 -16.28 17.58
CA TRP A 986 46.16 -15.33 18.43
C TRP A 986 47.11 -14.66 19.41
N HIS A 987 47.13 -13.33 19.43
CA HIS A 987 48.00 -12.53 20.30
C HIS A 987 47.30 -11.22 20.73
N VAL A 988 47.89 -10.51 21.70
CA VAL A 988 47.43 -9.17 22.09
C VAL A 988 47.85 -8.19 21.01
N GLU A 989 46.88 -7.52 20.40
CA GLU A 989 47.14 -6.41 19.48
C GLU A 989 47.60 -5.18 20.27
N TYR A 990 46.74 -4.70 21.17
CA TYR A 990 47.05 -3.55 22.02
C TYR A 990 46.26 -3.54 23.34
N SER A 991 46.76 -2.78 24.31
CA SER A 991 46.04 -2.33 25.51
C SER A 991 45.85 -0.82 25.39
N ALA A 992 44.61 -0.34 25.54
CA ALA A 992 44.26 1.07 25.40
C ALA A 992 45.04 1.96 26.37
N ARG A 993 45.24 1.49 27.62
CA ARG A 993 46.12 2.15 28.60
C ARG A 993 47.54 2.37 28.10
N GLN A 994 48.09 1.43 27.35
CA GLN A 994 49.49 1.45 26.92
C GLN A 994 49.67 2.21 25.61
N ALA A 995 48.76 2.01 24.66
CA ALA A 995 48.79 2.65 23.34
C ALA A 995 48.58 4.17 23.40
N TYR A 996 47.65 4.64 24.24
CA TYR A 996 47.23 6.05 24.28
C TYR A 996 47.73 6.82 25.51
N ASN A 997 48.77 6.34 26.18
CA ASN A 997 49.43 7.05 27.27
C ASN A 997 50.27 8.22 26.73
N SER A 998 49.75 9.43 26.78
CA SER A 998 50.43 10.66 26.34
C SER A 998 50.51 11.71 27.46
N PRO A 999 51.34 12.77 27.33
CA PRO A 999 51.37 13.87 28.29
C PRO A 999 50.02 14.61 28.43
N LEU A 1000 49.19 14.57 27.38
CA LEU A 1000 47.84 15.16 27.32
C LEU A 1000 46.78 14.22 27.92
N ALA A 1001 46.97 12.91 27.76
CA ALA A 1001 46.09 11.85 28.24
C ALA A 1001 46.82 10.86 29.20
N PRO A 1002 47.34 11.32 30.35
CA PRO A 1002 48.05 10.46 31.29
C PRO A 1002 47.13 9.39 31.88
N VAL A 1003 47.64 8.16 32.03
CA VAL A 1003 46.82 6.98 32.36
C VAL A 1003 46.05 7.15 33.69
N PRO A 1004 44.71 7.06 33.67
CA PRO A 1004 43.85 7.28 34.83
C PRO A 1004 43.62 6.01 35.67
N ALA A 1005 42.76 6.10 36.69
CA ALA A 1005 42.27 4.95 37.44
C ALA A 1005 41.23 4.12 36.64
N THR A 1006 40.29 4.78 35.95
CA THR A 1006 39.32 4.19 35.00
C THR A 1006 39.38 4.97 33.68
N LEU A 1007 39.12 4.32 32.54
CA LEU A 1007 39.09 4.92 31.20
C LEU A 1007 37.85 5.82 31.05
N SER A 1008 37.85 6.93 31.78
CA SER A 1008 36.73 7.85 31.87
C SER A 1008 36.45 8.56 30.54
N PRO A 1009 35.21 9.03 30.30
CA PRO A 1009 34.88 9.82 29.10
C PRO A 1009 35.80 11.03 28.91
N ALA A 1010 36.21 11.67 30.01
CA ALA A 1010 37.15 12.79 30.00
C ALA A 1010 38.56 12.40 29.54
N TRP A 1011 39.03 11.18 29.85
CA TRP A 1011 40.32 10.69 29.38
C TRP A 1011 40.28 10.36 27.88
N TRP A 1012 39.23 9.70 27.40
CA TRP A 1012 39.05 9.46 25.96
C TRP A 1012 38.94 10.76 25.16
N HIS A 1013 38.30 11.81 25.70
CA HIS A 1013 38.35 13.14 25.10
C HIS A 1013 39.78 13.67 25.01
N ASN A 1014 40.57 13.60 26.10
CA ASN A 1014 41.99 13.99 26.06
C ASN A 1014 42.83 13.14 25.08
N VAL A 1015 42.50 11.86 24.88
CA VAL A 1015 43.12 11.03 23.84
C VAL A 1015 42.80 11.57 22.45
N THR A 1016 41.55 11.99 22.17
CA THR A 1016 41.23 12.65 20.89
C THR A 1016 41.95 13.98 20.70
N VAL A 1017 42.24 14.74 21.77
CA VAL A 1017 43.08 15.96 21.67
C VAL A 1017 44.54 15.59 21.36
N ALA A 1018 45.05 14.49 21.94
CA ALA A 1018 46.37 13.97 21.57
C ALA A 1018 46.45 13.49 20.11
N MET A 1019 45.35 13.04 19.50
CA MET A 1019 45.28 12.73 18.06
C MET A 1019 45.27 13.97 17.15
N GLU A 1020 44.92 15.15 17.68
CA GLU A 1020 44.99 16.43 16.97
C GLU A 1020 46.40 17.04 17.06
N GLU A 1021 47.06 16.92 18.21
CA GLU A 1021 48.42 17.46 18.43
C GLU A 1021 49.55 16.51 17.97
N ASP A 1022 49.34 15.19 17.96
CA ASP A 1022 50.34 14.18 17.55
C ASP A 1022 49.81 13.22 16.46
N PRO A 1023 50.27 13.37 15.20
CA PRO A 1023 49.96 12.46 14.11
C PRO A 1023 50.36 11.00 14.35
N GLU A 1024 51.39 10.70 15.18
CA GLU A 1024 51.70 9.31 15.49
C GLU A 1024 50.62 8.66 16.36
N THR A 1025 50.04 9.40 17.30
CA THR A 1025 48.92 8.94 18.15
C THR A 1025 47.67 8.67 17.31
N PHE A 1026 47.39 9.51 16.30
CA PHE A 1026 46.33 9.22 15.33
C PHE A 1026 46.65 7.99 14.46
N ALA A 1027 47.87 7.88 13.91
CA ALA A 1027 48.26 6.75 13.07
C ALA A 1027 48.17 5.40 13.82
N LYS A 1028 48.52 5.36 15.11
CA LYS A 1028 48.34 4.20 15.99
C LYS A 1028 46.86 3.79 16.09
N TYR A 1029 45.95 4.76 16.30
CA TYR A 1029 44.51 4.49 16.32
C TYR A 1029 43.98 4.00 14.96
N TRP A 1030 44.40 4.61 13.85
CA TRP A 1030 43.96 4.21 12.51
C TRP A 1030 44.36 2.76 12.17
N TYR A 1031 45.56 2.34 12.60
CA TYR A 1031 46.05 0.98 12.46
C TYR A 1031 45.27 -0.02 13.32
N TYR A 1032 45.05 0.26 14.61
CA TYR A 1032 44.26 -0.62 15.49
C TYR A 1032 42.77 -0.66 15.13
N ARG A 1033 42.20 0.44 14.61
CA ARG A 1033 40.82 0.51 14.07
C ARG A 1033 40.55 -0.59 13.04
N THR A 1034 41.59 -0.97 12.29
CA THR A 1034 41.55 -1.97 11.22
C THR A 1034 42.14 -3.33 11.65
N LYS A 1035 42.31 -3.56 12.96
CA LYS A 1035 42.90 -4.77 13.56
C LYS A 1035 44.29 -5.10 13.01
N SER A 1036 45.13 -4.07 12.83
CA SER A 1036 46.50 -4.19 12.33
C SER A 1036 46.62 -4.80 10.92
N SER A 1037 45.54 -4.72 10.13
CA SER A 1037 45.47 -5.30 8.79
C SER A 1037 46.51 -4.71 7.81
N PRO A 1038 47.16 -5.52 6.96
CA PRO A 1038 48.01 -5.03 5.88
C PRO A 1038 47.21 -4.39 4.73
N MET A 1039 45.88 -4.51 4.74
CA MET A 1039 44.97 -3.94 3.73
C MET A 1039 44.49 -2.52 4.10
N THR A 1040 44.98 -1.95 5.20
CA THR A 1040 44.60 -0.63 5.70
C THR A 1040 45.06 0.47 4.74
N LYS A 1041 44.12 1.32 4.34
CA LYS A 1041 44.37 2.46 3.45
C LYS A 1041 45.02 3.61 4.21
N ASP A 1042 45.85 4.39 3.53
CA ASP A 1042 46.32 5.69 4.03
C ASP A 1042 45.13 6.63 4.31
N CYS A 1043 45.25 7.42 5.38
CA CYS A 1043 44.26 8.41 5.80
C CYS A 1043 44.88 9.81 5.67
N ASP A 1044 44.21 10.71 4.96
CA ASP A 1044 44.63 12.10 4.79
C ASP A 1044 44.09 13.02 5.90
N GLU A 1045 44.41 14.31 5.82
CA GLU A 1045 44.05 15.32 6.83
C GLU A 1045 42.51 15.44 7.00
N GLU A 1046 41.73 15.36 5.91
CA GLU A 1046 40.26 15.37 5.95
C GLU A 1046 39.71 14.07 6.57
N CYS A 1047 40.33 12.92 6.27
CA CYS A 1047 40.05 11.64 6.92
C CYS A 1047 40.36 11.67 8.43
N GLN A 1048 41.46 12.32 8.84
CA GLN A 1048 41.84 12.49 10.25
C GLN A 1048 40.85 13.38 11.01
N GLU A 1049 40.55 14.59 10.51
CA GLU A 1049 39.57 15.51 11.12
C GLU A 1049 38.20 14.83 11.29
N ASN A 1050 37.71 14.17 10.24
CA ASN A 1050 36.40 13.51 10.27
C ASN A 1050 36.37 12.31 11.21
N THR A 1051 37.46 11.52 11.30
CA THR A 1051 37.57 10.38 12.23
C THR A 1051 37.58 10.87 13.69
N ILE A 1052 38.38 11.89 14.01
CA ILE A 1052 38.46 12.47 15.36
C ILE A 1052 37.12 13.09 15.78
N CYS A 1053 36.44 13.77 14.86
CA CYS A 1053 35.09 14.29 15.09
C CYS A 1053 34.06 13.17 15.31
N GLY A 1054 34.12 12.08 14.52
CA GLY A 1054 33.26 10.91 14.69
C GLY A 1054 33.37 10.30 16.10
N ILE A 1055 34.59 10.16 16.63
CA ILE A 1055 34.81 9.70 18.02
C ILE A 1055 34.14 10.64 19.04
N ARG A 1056 34.08 11.95 18.76
CA ARG A 1056 33.41 12.95 19.59
C ARG A 1056 31.90 13.09 19.32
N ALA A 1057 31.33 12.25 18.45
CA ALA A 1057 29.96 12.32 18.00
C ALA A 1057 29.16 11.06 18.39
N GLY A 1058 28.96 10.81 19.69
CA GLY A 1058 27.99 9.81 20.22
C GLY A 1058 26.52 10.13 19.93
N LYS A 1059 26.24 10.88 18.87
CA LYS A 1059 24.94 11.29 18.34
C LYS A 1059 25.13 11.52 16.84
N SER A 1060 24.39 10.84 15.97
CA SER A 1060 24.66 10.83 14.53
C SER A 1060 24.53 12.21 13.86
N GLU A 1061 23.68 13.09 14.40
CA GLU A 1061 23.60 14.52 14.01
C GLU A 1061 24.90 15.33 14.19
N LEU A 1062 25.83 14.89 15.05
CA LEU A 1062 27.03 15.65 15.43
C LEU A 1062 28.31 15.20 14.71
N ARG A 1063 28.20 14.27 13.75
CA ARG A 1063 29.35 13.78 12.98
C ARG A 1063 29.77 14.79 11.91
N CYS A 1064 31.08 14.90 11.65
CA CYS A 1064 31.63 15.78 10.62
C CYS A 1064 31.72 15.15 9.22
N ASP A 1065 31.55 13.83 9.09
CA ASP A 1065 31.57 13.12 7.80
C ASP A 1065 30.28 13.30 6.98
N TYR A 1066 29.34 14.10 7.47
CA TYR A 1066 28.09 14.48 6.82
C TYR A 1066 28.04 15.98 6.51
N GLU A 1067 28.11 16.38 5.23
CA GLU A 1067 27.95 17.77 4.78
C GLU A 1067 26.46 18.14 4.59
N PRO A 1068 25.84 18.99 5.44
CA PRO A 1068 24.47 19.46 5.20
C PRO A 1068 24.37 20.52 4.09
N ASP A 1069 25.40 21.37 3.93
CA ASP A 1069 25.35 22.62 3.17
C ASP A 1069 25.57 22.48 1.65
N MET A 1070 25.23 21.32 1.09
CA MET A 1070 25.26 21.10 -0.36
C MET A 1070 24.12 21.80 -1.11
N PHE A 1071 23.15 22.36 -0.37
CA PHE A 1071 22.04 23.17 -0.88
C PHE A 1071 22.01 24.47 -0.06
N PRO A 1072 22.22 25.65 -0.66
CA PRO A 1072 22.31 26.89 0.10
C PRO A 1072 20.97 27.21 0.77
N LYS A 1073 20.95 27.25 2.11
CA LYS A 1073 19.82 27.81 2.86
C LYS A 1073 19.67 29.29 2.49
N GLY A 1074 18.44 29.75 2.30
CA GLY A 1074 18.15 31.16 2.08
C GLY A 1074 18.48 31.99 3.33
N GLU A 1075 19.44 32.90 3.19
CA GLU A 1075 19.73 34.05 4.08
C GLU A 1075 19.52 33.86 5.61
N ALA A 1076 20.46 33.18 6.28
CA ALA A 1076 20.64 33.34 7.72
C ALA A 1076 22.10 33.13 8.18
N GLN A 1077 22.71 34.23 8.64
CA GLN A 1077 23.98 34.34 9.39
C GLN A 1077 25.29 33.87 8.71
N GLU A 1078 26.18 34.84 8.51
CA GLU A 1078 27.57 34.66 8.06
C GLU A 1078 28.43 34.05 9.17
N GLY A 1079 29.45 33.24 8.80
CA GLY A 1079 30.61 33.07 9.70
C GLY A 1079 31.29 31.70 9.80
N LEU A 1080 31.61 31.02 8.68
CA LEU A 1080 32.81 30.15 8.50
C LEU A 1080 32.78 29.47 7.11
N GLU A 1081 33.45 30.03 6.10
CA GLU A 1081 33.67 29.34 4.82
C GLU A 1081 34.73 28.23 4.97
N PHE A 1082 34.33 26.96 5.02
CA PHE A 1082 35.23 25.82 4.76
C PHE A 1082 34.81 25.08 3.49
N LYS A 1083 35.64 25.17 2.45
CA LYS A 1083 35.43 24.51 1.14
C LYS A 1083 35.94 23.06 1.18
N ARG A 1084 35.26 22.20 1.95
CA ARG A 1084 35.45 20.74 1.94
C ARG A 1084 34.87 20.11 0.66
N LYS A 1085 35.11 18.81 0.44
CA LYS A 1085 34.81 18.11 -0.82
C LYS A 1085 34.21 16.73 -0.59
N ARG A 1086 32.93 16.63 -0.22
CA ARG A 1086 32.14 15.38 -0.25
C ARG A 1086 32.95 14.17 0.20
N TYR A 1087 33.16 14.03 1.50
CA TYR A 1087 33.56 12.74 2.05
C TYR A 1087 32.60 11.67 1.50
N ARG A 1088 33.16 10.69 0.80
CA ARG A 1088 32.38 9.54 0.35
C ARG A 1088 32.34 8.58 1.52
N PRO A 1089 31.16 8.14 2.01
CA PRO A 1089 31.11 7.01 2.90
C PRO A 1089 31.83 5.84 2.23
N GLU A 1090 32.99 5.45 2.78
CA GLU A 1090 33.52 4.13 2.53
C GLU A 1090 32.52 3.14 3.11
N GLU A 1091 32.10 2.18 2.30
CA GLU A 1091 30.77 1.59 2.40
C GLU A 1091 30.57 0.87 3.74
N HIS A 1092 29.55 1.27 4.51
CA HIS A 1092 29.06 0.49 5.66
C HIS A 1092 28.29 -0.71 5.10
N LEU A 1093 29.03 -1.80 4.84
CA LEU A 1093 28.65 -2.89 3.94
C LEU A 1093 27.64 -3.90 4.53
N CYS A 1094 27.36 -3.79 5.83
CA CYS A 1094 26.42 -4.65 6.55
C CYS A 1094 24.97 -4.50 6.02
N GLY A 1095 24.66 -3.35 5.40
CA GLY A 1095 23.51 -3.19 4.52
C GLY A 1095 23.88 -3.53 3.07
N LEU A 1096 23.46 -4.70 2.57
CA LEU A 1096 23.76 -5.15 1.20
C LEU A 1096 23.04 -4.29 0.15
N ASN A 1097 23.72 -3.22 -0.27
CA ASN A 1097 23.21 -2.23 -1.21
C ASN A 1097 23.58 -2.65 -2.65
N LEU A 1098 22.62 -2.61 -3.58
CA LEU A 1098 22.68 -3.06 -4.98
C LEU A 1098 23.75 -2.37 -5.90
N ARG A 1099 24.76 -1.72 -5.31
CA ARG A 1099 25.85 -1.01 -5.98
C ARG A 1099 27.24 -1.22 -5.35
N SER A 1100 27.40 -1.91 -4.21
CA SER A 1100 28.72 -2.05 -3.55
C SER A 1100 29.71 -2.98 -4.27
N VAL A 1101 29.24 -3.85 -5.16
CA VAL A 1101 30.10 -4.64 -6.08
C VAL A 1101 30.64 -3.75 -7.22
N THR A 1102 31.33 -2.65 -6.88
CA THR A 1102 31.90 -1.69 -7.85
C THR A 1102 33.33 -1.22 -7.51
N ARG A 1103 34.05 -1.92 -6.63
CA ARG A 1103 35.48 -1.71 -6.35
C ARG A 1103 36.26 -3.03 -6.14
N GLN A 1104 36.64 -3.64 -7.25
CA GLN A 1104 37.98 -4.22 -7.44
C GLN A 1104 38.55 -3.60 -8.73
#